data_AF-A0A955RFC3-F1
#
_entry.id   AF-A0A955RFC3-F1
#
_cell.length_a   1.000
_cell.length_b   1.000
_cell.length_c   1.000
_cell.angle_alpha   90.00
_cell.angle_beta   90.00
_cell.angle_gamma   90.00
#
_symmetry.space_group_name_H-M   'P 1'
#
loop_
_entity.id
_entity.type
_entity.pdbx_description
1 polymer ?
#
loop_
_entity_poly.entity_id
_entity_poly.type
_entity_poly.pdbx_seq_one_letter_code
_entity_poly.pdbx_strand_id
1 'polypeptide(L)'
;MSTGLDEILARSRAPGAFVERRTFTLSRGKALEKQREFALRHPAQYVLELVQSAVFADATYLALDARADSMLLAWVGGRPFQRNELENVLDWLFWDRGDQTHRHLVQLAVGVNALLQRKPKLLRIESGDGTTSVRLDLDAAGNATVGTPQKPIAGTYVHAVHTIGWLQRFMGSGPVDEIDLVERRCSYLPVPILVNGGAPFGYRASRHLEVFGAAHQRSFDEDGRRGVVALVGNRTHASAVAGFRMVVGGVWVSTLPLDQMCGKVPLSGVLCDDRLRKTADQSDVVQDARFLRLLHAVQPIAGELVTSALGAQAWRPPRLPPIPEEVQEAPAPEVEAPAEPVVELEPIPDMVPAIAPRFAVGKEHLGARGEGPLFRVDPAQAEQLAEALAPHRFPWCVVVLNDGQAATLARTFEEAVPPKLATRADVDFVTRALERSIVTRDHLERVDGDELIVRLHLEGPLPDWGLGRPGVPFCVVGPEGTIEHGVLREGRAELAGGAGDAKDRELVGPPLDLPRISLLLRTERRDGKLGSHHVQDAREAARLLVGDASAPSEQALLAALLGDRAIPQLVAGPDGPTLAIAPPPGWSPGLADLPLPGGITLRDMAATVERGEVLRVRDGDGLPGVLEPLERKLGFGHLAPPSLRRAFVAGVARSGGAWREIDFGITDIGQVAAQALLVTATLEGLAPEGFDVEQRFGETIIGVTTAGVVGEDWEGGRRALLFELQQRLEDRSLLRPRLSADRCEGMGRLAVLELAEQLGETDIPVLVPTDGGGRRSLNEIRTHAAARAVARHGIRIAEPWTFAVTLDELRRIRLDGTHAGPALRYDDDPDVWHDLPQGELGWLLREDFRVGGLKGWLGLRIPFDPTTGILLRTTGALVALSDLERTLPCHGLVWPASGQELHAEQRRLVQLAGWRLYQQLVAVLDERGSAERAETARHYASAFVALAWERSKQLQGTAAELARRVPVEGVGSLLDWYEGGHAAGAAEEVVAPPDAPVVARAVPDLQDRLAGAFPLSGLLVSVVEVSGGHRAAPVELGSESQRAHAQVVINADHPLCVAALASGGPAREILLLEAARVVAQGLRVAGRESSIGVAHQLLVGQRFDPT
;
A
#
# COMPACT_ATOMS: atom_id res chain seq x y z
N MET A 1 -8.78 5.77 -110.42
CA MET A 1 -10.06 5.14 -110.08
C MET A 1 -9.78 3.97 -109.15
N SER A 2 -10.21 4.14 -107.90
CA SER A 2 -10.73 3.15 -106.94
C SER A 2 -10.34 1.68 -107.05
N THR A 3 -9.34 1.24 -106.28
CA THR A 3 -9.26 -0.15 -105.76
C THR A 3 -8.66 -0.29 -104.36
N GLY A 4 -8.13 0.77 -103.73
CA GLY A 4 -7.49 0.68 -102.40
C GLY A 4 -8.40 0.96 -101.19
N LEU A 5 -9.54 1.64 -101.37
CA LEU A 5 -10.40 2.04 -100.25
C LEU A 5 -11.35 0.92 -99.80
N ASP A 6 -11.78 0.08 -100.75
CA ASP A 6 -12.71 -1.02 -100.48
C ASP A 6 -12.05 -2.19 -99.75
N GLU A 7 -10.74 -2.45 -99.96
CA GLU A 7 -9.98 -3.45 -99.20
C GLU A 7 -9.77 -3.05 -97.72
N ILE A 8 -9.64 -1.76 -97.45
CA ILE A 8 -9.47 -1.24 -96.07
C ILE A 8 -10.79 -1.33 -95.29
N LEU A 9 -11.93 -1.06 -95.95
CA LEU A 9 -13.26 -1.19 -95.34
C LEU A 9 -13.66 -2.65 -95.09
N ALA A 10 -13.20 -3.59 -95.93
CA ALA A 10 -13.41 -5.02 -95.70
C ALA A 10 -12.65 -5.55 -94.47
N ARG A 11 -11.43 -5.05 -94.22
CA ARG A 11 -10.59 -5.48 -93.09
C ARG A 11 -11.06 -4.93 -91.73
N SER A 12 -11.73 -3.77 -91.72
CA SER A 12 -12.30 -3.15 -90.51
C SER A 12 -13.57 -3.86 -89.99
N ARG A 13 -14.18 -4.75 -90.79
CA ARG A 13 -15.43 -5.43 -90.43
C ARG A 13 -15.23 -6.86 -89.90
N ALA A 14 -14.00 -7.36 -89.85
CA ALA A 14 -13.69 -8.66 -89.23
C ALA A 14 -13.57 -8.51 -87.69
N PRO A 15 -14.27 -9.31 -86.89
CA PRO A 15 -14.15 -9.26 -85.44
C PRO A 15 -12.87 -9.98 -85.01
N GLY A 16 -11.81 -9.21 -84.73
CA GLY A 16 -10.57 -9.70 -84.13
C GLY A 16 -10.05 -8.67 -83.13
N ALA A 17 -10.09 -9.03 -81.84
CA ALA A 17 -9.60 -8.19 -80.75
C ALA A 17 -8.05 -8.14 -80.78
N PHE A 18 -7.50 -7.02 -81.25
CA PHE A 18 -6.08 -6.69 -81.16
C PHE A 18 -5.89 -5.73 -79.99
N VAL A 19 -5.28 -6.19 -78.89
CA VAL A 19 -4.89 -5.33 -77.75
C VAL A 19 -3.41 -4.97 -77.90
N GLU A 20 -3.15 -3.75 -78.35
CA GLU A 20 -1.82 -3.14 -78.37
C GLU A 20 -1.37 -2.86 -76.92
N ARG A 21 -0.45 -3.68 -76.36
CA ARG A 21 0.22 -3.37 -75.09
C ARG A 21 1.28 -2.28 -75.33
N ARG A 22 0.93 -1.02 -75.08
CA ARG A 22 1.91 0.08 -74.94
C ARG A 22 2.53 0.05 -73.55
N THR A 23 3.84 -0.13 -73.47
CA THR A 23 4.61 -0.02 -72.22
C THR A 23 4.90 1.45 -71.96
N PHE A 24 4.30 2.02 -70.92
CA PHE A 24 4.63 3.36 -70.43
C PHE A 24 5.87 3.28 -69.52
N THR A 25 6.99 3.87 -69.93
CA THR A 25 8.16 4.07 -69.07
C THR A 25 7.96 5.31 -68.20
N LEU A 26 7.36 5.14 -67.02
CA LEU A 26 7.32 6.19 -66.00
C LEU A 26 8.72 6.30 -65.36
N SER A 27 9.25 7.51 -65.17
CA SER A 27 10.53 7.69 -64.46
C SER A 27 10.41 7.18 -63.01
N ARG A 28 11.30 6.27 -62.59
CA ARG A 28 11.33 5.61 -61.27
C ARG A 28 11.05 6.55 -60.09
N GLY A 29 11.68 7.73 -60.08
CA GLY A 29 11.46 8.74 -59.04
C GLY A 29 10.00 9.22 -58.94
N LYS A 30 9.34 9.48 -60.09
CA LYS A 30 7.92 9.86 -60.13
C LYS A 30 6.99 8.70 -59.79
N ALA A 31 7.39 7.46 -60.05
CA ALA A 31 6.61 6.27 -59.67
C ALA A 31 6.59 6.11 -58.15
N LEU A 32 7.76 6.27 -57.51
CA LEU A 32 7.91 6.26 -56.06
C LEU A 32 7.18 7.45 -55.42
N GLU A 33 7.31 8.66 -55.97
CA GLU A 33 6.61 9.85 -55.47
C GLU A 33 5.07 9.69 -55.51
N LYS A 34 4.53 9.19 -56.62
CA LYS A 34 3.09 8.90 -56.72
C LYS A 34 2.65 7.77 -55.78
N GLN A 35 3.44 6.72 -55.65
CA GLN A 35 3.12 5.68 -54.66
C GLN A 35 3.16 6.24 -53.25
N ARG A 36 4.10 7.14 -52.90
CA ARG A 36 4.14 7.82 -51.59
C ARG A 36 2.88 8.65 -51.34
N GLU A 37 2.37 9.37 -52.35
CA GLU A 37 1.19 10.22 -52.23
C GLU A 37 -0.11 9.43 -51.93
N PHE A 38 -0.21 8.19 -52.43
CA PHE A 38 -1.41 7.34 -52.34
C PHE A 38 -1.19 6.00 -51.62
N ALA A 39 -0.10 5.84 -50.85
CA ALA A 39 0.32 4.55 -50.31
C ALA A 39 -0.66 3.97 -49.27
N LEU A 40 -1.21 4.82 -48.40
CA LEU A 40 -2.02 4.39 -47.25
C LEU A 40 -3.18 5.35 -47.04
N ARG A 41 -4.32 4.80 -46.61
CA ARG A 41 -5.52 5.58 -46.28
C ARG A 41 -5.36 6.39 -45.00
N HIS A 42 -4.64 5.84 -44.02
CA HIS A 42 -4.32 6.50 -42.77
C HIS A 42 -2.80 6.59 -42.59
N PRO A 43 -2.22 7.77 -42.27
CA PRO A 43 -0.77 7.94 -42.19
C PRO A 43 -0.07 6.95 -41.26
N ALA A 44 -0.67 6.59 -40.12
CA ALA A 44 -0.08 5.63 -39.17
C ALA A 44 -0.18 4.14 -39.59
N GLN A 45 -0.87 3.80 -40.69
CA GLN A 45 -1.00 2.40 -41.13
C GLN A 45 0.33 1.74 -41.52
N TYR A 46 1.40 2.51 -41.71
CA TYR A 46 2.72 1.94 -42.02
C TYR A 46 3.15 0.92 -40.95
N VAL A 47 2.74 1.12 -39.69
CA VAL A 47 3.10 0.22 -38.59
C VAL A 47 2.53 -1.17 -38.81
N LEU A 48 1.32 -1.25 -39.38
CA LEU A 48 0.66 -2.51 -39.68
C LEU A 48 1.38 -3.26 -40.81
N GLU A 49 1.91 -2.53 -41.79
CA GLU A 49 2.71 -3.10 -42.89
C GLU A 49 4.05 -3.62 -42.38
N LEU A 50 4.71 -2.89 -41.47
CA LEU A 50 5.94 -3.35 -40.85
C LEU A 50 5.70 -4.58 -39.94
N VAL A 51 4.59 -4.61 -39.21
CA VAL A 51 4.18 -5.80 -38.43
C VAL A 51 3.95 -7.00 -39.36
N GLN A 52 3.26 -6.82 -40.48
CA GLN A 52 3.10 -7.90 -41.47
C GLN A 52 4.43 -8.33 -42.08
N SER A 53 5.36 -7.40 -42.30
CA SER A 53 6.72 -7.72 -42.76
C SER A 53 7.42 -8.65 -41.77
N ALA A 54 7.35 -8.35 -40.47
CA ALA A 54 7.91 -9.19 -39.42
C ALA A 54 7.25 -10.58 -39.39
N VAL A 55 5.92 -10.66 -39.48
CA VAL A 55 5.18 -11.94 -39.52
C VAL A 55 5.60 -12.78 -40.74
N PHE A 56 5.65 -12.20 -41.93
CA PHE A 56 6.06 -12.92 -43.15
C PHE A 56 7.56 -13.23 -43.20
N ALA A 57 8.37 -12.57 -42.36
CA ALA A 57 9.75 -12.90 -42.14
C ALA A 57 9.91 -14.05 -41.12
N ASP A 58 8.82 -14.62 -40.59
CA ASP A 58 8.81 -15.70 -39.59
C ASP A 58 9.34 -15.26 -38.22
N ALA A 59 9.06 -14.01 -37.82
CA ALA A 59 9.39 -13.50 -36.49
C ALA A 59 8.80 -14.40 -35.38
N THR A 60 9.48 -14.48 -34.24
CA THR A 60 9.00 -15.16 -33.02
C THR A 60 8.43 -14.18 -32.00
N TYR A 61 8.94 -12.94 -31.96
CA TYR A 61 8.45 -11.85 -31.11
C TYR A 61 8.54 -10.52 -31.84
N LEU A 62 7.59 -9.64 -31.57
CA LEU A 62 7.62 -8.24 -31.98
C LEU A 62 7.63 -7.32 -30.75
N ALA A 63 8.26 -6.16 -30.90
CA ALA A 63 8.18 -5.07 -29.95
C ALA A 63 7.98 -3.76 -30.71
N LEU A 64 6.95 -3.00 -30.37
CA LEU A 64 6.66 -1.68 -30.87
C LEU A 64 6.80 -0.68 -29.71
N ASP A 65 7.75 0.24 -29.81
CA ASP A 65 7.82 1.40 -28.96
C ASP A 65 7.49 2.64 -29.78
N ALA A 66 6.37 3.30 -29.47
CA ALA A 66 5.90 4.46 -30.19
C ALA A 66 5.68 5.65 -29.25
N ARG A 67 6.28 6.77 -29.62
CA ARG A 67 6.21 8.09 -28.97
C ARG A 67 5.88 9.14 -30.02
N ALA A 68 5.55 10.35 -29.59
CA ALA A 68 5.21 11.44 -30.50
C ALA A 68 6.35 11.81 -31.48
N ASP A 69 7.62 11.63 -31.10
CA ASP A 69 8.81 11.91 -31.92
C ASP A 69 9.50 10.68 -32.47
N SER A 70 9.15 9.47 -32.06
CA SER A 70 9.91 8.29 -32.46
C SER A 70 9.06 7.05 -32.50
N MET A 71 9.37 6.17 -33.44
CA MET A 71 8.82 4.83 -33.51
C MET A 71 9.95 3.83 -33.70
N LEU A 72 9.95 2.78 -32.89
CA LEU A 72 10.82 1.63 -33.05
C LEU A 72 9.93 0.39 -33.12
N LEU A 73 9.95 -0.27 -34.28
CA LEU A 73 9.47 -1.64 -34.39
C LEU A 73 10.67 -2.56 -34.47
N ALA A 74 10.73 -3.55 -33.59
CA ALA A 74 11.77 -4.55 -33.59
C ALA A 74 11.16 -5.95 -33.54
N TRP A 75 11.88 -6.94 -34.07
CA TRP A 75 11.51 -8.33 -33.96
C TRP A 75 12.72 -9.25 -33.95
N VAL A 76 12.57 -10.42 -33.33
CA VAL A 76 13.56 -11.50 -33.33
C VAL A 76 12.95 -12.76 -33.94
N GLY A 77 13.81 -13.73 -34.23
CA GLY A 77 13.46 -14.88 -35.04
C GLY A 77 13.37 -14.55 -36.53
N GLY A 78 13.05 -15.56 -37.32
CA GLY A 78 12.81 -15.40 -38.73
C GLY A 78 14.07 -15.18 -39.60
N ARG A 79 13.83 -14.78 -40.85
CA ARG A 79 14.85 -14.54 -41.87
C ARG A 79 15.41 -13.12 -41.74
N PRO A 80 16.71 -12.93 -41.41
CA PRO A 80 17.33 -11.61 -41.39
C PRO A 80 17.46 -11.06 -42.81
N PHE A 81 17.32 -9.75 -42.95
CA PHE A 81 17.49 -9.08 -44.24
C PHE A 81 18.96 -9.02 -44.64
N GLN A 82 19.21 -9.34 -45.89
CA GLN A 82 20.53 -9.29 -46.49
C GLN A 82 20.88 -7.88 -47.00
N ARG A 83 22.17 -7.66 -47.23
CA ARG A 83 22.68 -6.36 -47.72
C ARG A 83 22.02 -5.92 -49.02
N ASN A 84 22.00 -6.79 -50.02
CA ASN A 84 21.40 -6.54 -51.34
C ASN A 84 19.89 -6.26 -51.25
N GLU A 85 19.18 -6.91 -50.32
CA GLU A 85 17.75 -6.72 -50.10
C GLU A 85 17.44 -5.31 -49.54
N LEU A 86 18.23 -4.85 -48.55
CA LEU A 86 18.08 -3.51 -47.97
C LEU A 86 18.59 -2.39 -48.88
N GLU A 87 19.68 -2.61 -49.63
CA GLU A 87 20.18 -1.65 -50.62
C GLU A 87 19.11 -1.29 -51.66
N ASN A 88 18.23 -2.24 -51.98
CA ASN A 88 17.15 -2.08 -52.94
C ASN A 88 15.76 -2.09 -52.29
N VAL A 89 15.66 -1.67 -51.03
CA VAL A 89 14.42 -1.82 -50.23
C VAL A 89 13.17 -1.27 -50.93
N LEU A 90 13.28 -0.12 -51.63
CA LEU A 90 12.13 0.49 -52.31
C LEU A 90 11.77 -0.18 -53.66
N ASP A 91 12.64 -1.01 -54.22
CA ASP A 91 12.35 -1.70 -55.49
C ASP A 91 11.37 -2.86 -55.31
N TRP A 92 11.28 -3.41 -54.10
CA TRP A 92 10.29 -4.42 -53.74
C TRP A 92 8.84 -3.90 -53.82
N LEU A 93 8.61 -2.58 -53.90
CA LEU A 93 7.28 -2.00 -54.15
C LEU A 93 6.67 -2.41 -55.50
N PHE A 94 7.52 -2.79 -56.46
CA PHE A 94 7.12 -3.16 -57.82
C PHE A 94 7.01 -4.67 -58.03
N TRP A 95 7.32 -5.47 -57.01
CA TRP A 95 7.19 -6.92 -57.06
C TRP A 95 5.74 -7.38 -56.93
N ASP A 96 5.44 -8.60 -57.40
CA ASP A 96 4.12 -9.17 -57.22
C ASP A 96 3.85 -9.37 -55.73
N ARG A 97 2.87 -8.63 -55.21
CA ARG A 97 2.40 -8.70 -53.83
C ARG A 97 1.86 -10.09 -53.47
N GLY A 98 1.57 -10.90 -54.49
CA GLY A 98 1.08 -12.25 -54.35
C GLY A 98 2.14 -13.35 -54.19
N ASP A 99 3.43 -13.04 -54.40
CA ASP A 99 4.54 -13.99 -54.20
C ASP A 99 4.88 -14.10 -52.71
N GLN A 100 4.72 -15.29 -52.15
CA GLN A 100 4.97 -15.56 -50.73
C GLN A 100 6.46 -15.43 -50.38
N THR A 101 7.35 -15.74 -51.32
CA THR A 101 8.80 -15.79 -51.08
C THR A 101 9.35 -14.44 -50.63
N HIS A 102 8.92 -13.37 -51.31
CA HIS A 102 9.38 -12.00 -51.13
C HIS A 102 8.38 -11.11 -50.39
N ARG A 103 7.26 -11.66 -49.91
CA ARG A 103 6.17 -10.88 -49.31
C ARG A 103 6.62 -10.02 -48.12
N HIS A 104 7.51 -10.55 -47.29
CA HIS A 104 8.11 -9.83 -46.17
C HIS A 104 8.86 -8.57 -46.61
N LEU A 105 9.61 -8.63 -47.73
CA LEU A 105 10.31 -7.49 -48.33
C LEU A 105 9.33 -6.49 -48.96
N VAL A 106 8.28 -6.97 -49.61
CA VAL A 106 7.22 -6.10 -50.17
C VAL A 106 6.57 -5.28 -49.06
N GLN A 107 6.20 -5.90 -47.93
CA GLN A 107 5.58 -5.18 -46.81
C GLN A 107 6.55 -4.24 -46.10
N LEU A 108 7.84 -4.62 -45.99
CA LEU A 108 8.87 -3.71 -45.51
C LEU A 108 8.92 -2.47 -46.39
N ALA A 109 8.96 -2.64 -47.70
CA ALA A 109 9.03 -1.55 -48.66
C ALA A 109 7.83 -0.61 -48.60
N VAL A 110 6.61 -1.17 -48.47
CA VAL A 110 5.38 -0.37 -48.30
C VAL A 110 5.44 0.46 -47.01
N GLY A 111 5.79 -0.18 -45.89
CA GLY A 111 5.91 0.50 -44.59
C GLY A 111 6.98 1.59 -44.59
N VAL A 112 8.16 1.30 -45.14
CA VAL A 112 9.29 2.26 -45.27
C VAL A 112 8.91 3.43 -46.17
N ASN A 113 8.25 3.16 -47.31
CA ASN A 113 7.85 4.21 -48.24
C ASN A 113 6.80 5.15 -47.62
N ALA A 114 5.85 4.60 -46.86
CA ALA A 114 4.88 5.38 -46.10
C ALA A 114 5.54 6.18 -44.95
N LEU A 115 6.52 5.60 -44.26
CA LEU A 115 7.30 6.33 -43.24
C LEU A 115 8.02 7.55 -43.84
N LEU A 116 8.63 7.41 -45.02
CA LEU A 116 9.30 8.52 -45.70
C LEU A 116 8.35 9.68 -46.06
N GLN A 117 7.05 9.41 -46.30
CA GLN A 117 6.04 10.46 -46.52
C GLN A 117 5.93 11.39 -45.31
N ARG A 118 6.17 10.88 -44.09
CA ARG A 118 6.16 11.64 -42.85
C ARG A 118 7.44 12.46 -42.62
N LYS A 119 8.37 12.45 -43.59
CA LYS A 119 9.64 13.19 -43.57
C LYS A 119 10.41 13.00 -42.26
N PRO A 120 10.75 11.75 -41.89
CA PRO A 120 11.51 11.49 -40.68
C PRO A 120 12.87 12.17 -40.78
N LYS A 121 13.38 12.68 -39.65
CA LYS A 121 14.77 13.16 -39.54
C LYS A 121 15.77 12.03 -39.75
N LEU A 122 15.40 10.84 -39.29
CA LEU A 122 16.18 9.62 -39.40
C LEU A 122 15.21 8.46 -39.60
N LEU A 123 15.47 7.63 -40.61
CA LEU A 123 14.90 6.31 -40.72
C LEU A 123 16.03 5.30 -40.82
N ARG A 124 16.11 4.36 -39.88
CA ARG A 124 17.15 3.35 -39.80
C ARG A 124 16.54 1.96 -39.77
N ILE A 125 17.13 1.06 -40.54
CA ILE A 125 16.82 -0.37 -40.51
C ILE A 125 18.12 -1.11 -40.19
N GLU A 126 18.15 -1.90 -39.14
CA GLU A 126 19.25 -2.82 -38.87
C GLU A 126 18.70 -4.25 -38.84
N SER A 127 19.40 -5.21 -39.45
CA SER A 127 18.99 -6.63 -39.45
C SER A 127 20.20 -7.55 -39.35
N GLY A 128 20.09 -8.65 -38.60
CA GLY A 128 21.17 -9.62 -38.43
C GLY A 128 20.79 -10.89 -37.69
N ASP A 129 21.69 -11.87 -37.72
CA ASP A 129 21.54 -13.19 -37.08
C ASP A 129 22.34 -13.32 -35.76
N GLY A 130 22.92 -12.21 -35.28
CA GLY A 130 23.82 -12.18 -34.12
C GLY A 130 25.30 -12.41 -34.45
N THR A 131 25.63 -12.85 -35.66
CA THR A 131 27.01 -13.01 -36.15
C THR A 131 27.34 -11.99 -37.25
N THR A 132 26.41 -11.80 -38.18
CA THR A 132 26.48 -10.83 -39.26
C THR A 132 25.31 -9.87 -39.18
N SER A 133 25.52 -8.63 -39.58
CA SER A 133 24.45 -7.63 -39.55
C SER A 133 24.66 -6.57 -40.62
N VAL A 134 23.55 -6.02 -41.09
CA VAL A 134 23.49 -4.91 -42.03
C VAL A 134 22.69 -3.76 -41.44
N ARG A 135 23.08 -2.53 -41.81
CA ARG A 135 22.37 -1.30 -41.48
C ARG A 135 22.06 -0.52 -42.74
N LEU A 136 20.85 -0.02 -42.84
CA LEU A 136 20.39 0.94 -43.83
C LEU A 136 19.96 2.22 -43.10
N ASP A 137 20.56 3.36 -43.45
CA ASP A 137 20.08 4.68 -43.07
C ASP A 137 19.42 5.35 -44.30
N LEU A 138 18.21 5.87 -44.12
CA LEU A 138 17.44 6.61 -45.11
C LEU A 138 17.23 8.04 -44.60
N ASP A 139 17.53 9.01 -45.46
CA ASP A 139 17.19 10.42 -45.21
C ASP A 139 15.73 10.74 -45.58
N ALA A 140 15.28 11.97 -45.32
CA ALA A 140 13.91 12.40 -45.63
C ALA A 140 13.56 12.41 -47.13
N ALA A 141 14.56 12.37 -48.03
CA ALA A 141 14.35 12.23 -49.47
C ALA A 141 14.25 10.77 -49.92
N GLY A 142 14.69 9.83 -49.06
CA GLY A 142 14.77 8.40 -49.33
C GLY A 142 16.10 7.97 -49.94
N ASN A 143 17.17 8.77 -49.79
CA ASN A 143 18.52 8.35 -50.18
C ASN A 143 19.04 7.33 -49.16
N ALA A 144 19.48 6.17 -49.67
CA ALA A 144 19.92 5.03 -48.87
C ALA A 144 21.45 5.03 -48.68
N THR A 145 21.90 4.84 -47.45
CA THR A 145 23.30 4.51 -47.13
C THR A 145 23.34 3.17 -46.41
N VAL A 146 24.03 2.18 -46.98
CA VAL A 146 24.13 0.83 -46.40
C VAL A 146 25.51 0.58 -45.81
N GLY A 147 25.54 0.07 -44.58
CA GLY A 147 26.74 -0.20 -43.80
C GLY A 147 26.58 -1.42 -42.89
N THR A 148 27.47 -1.53 -41.92
CA THR A 148 27.46 -2.59 -40.89
C THR A 148 27.36 -1.93 -39.51
N PRO A 149 26.48 -2.39 -38.61
CA PRO A 149 26.42 -1.91 -37.23
C PRO A 149 27.75 -2.11 -36.49
N GLN A 150 28.00 -1.33 -35.44
CA GLN A 150 29.25 -1.45 -34.65
C GLN A 150 29.36 -2.78 -33.90
N LYS A 151 28.22 -3.38 -33.53
CA LYS A 151 28.13 -4.69 -32.90
C LYS A 151 27.13 -5.53 -33.69
N PRO A 152 27.41 -6.83 -33.92
CA PRO A 152 26.40 -7.73 -34.45
C PRO A 152 25.13 -7.67 -33.61
N ILE A 153 23.98 -7.70 -34.29
CA ILE A 153 22.66 -7.75 -33.69
C ILE A 153 21.95 -9.02 -34.16
N ALA A 154 21.09 -9.55 -33.31
CA ALA A 154 20.14 -10.60 -33.66
C ALA A 154 18.73 -9.99 -33.77
N GLY A 155 18.06 -10.26 -34.88
CA GLY A 155 16.75 -9.70 -35.21
C GLY A 155 16.82 -8.49 -36.15
N THR A 156 15.66 -7.85 -36.33
CA THR A 156 15.51 -6.65 -37.17
C THR A 156 14.91 -5.50 -36.38
N TYR A 157 15.41 -4.28 -36.62
CA TYR A 157 15.04 -3.06 -35.92
C TYR A 157 14.76 -1.97 -36.95
N VAL A 158 13.55 -1.42 -36.97
CA VAL A 158 13.12 -0.29 -37.79
C VAL A 158 12.87 0.89 -36.89
N HIS A 159 13.76 1.88 -36.92
CA HIS A 159 13.71 3.06 -36.07
C HIS A 159 13.49 4.33 -36.89
N ALA A 160 12.42 5.06 -36.60
CA ALA A 160 12.10 6.34 -37.21
C ALA A 160 12.09 7.44 -36.14
N VAL A 161 12.68 8.60 -36.46
CA VAL A 161 12.65 9.82 -35.63
C VAL A 161 12.00 10.94 -36.42
N HIS A 162 11.01 11.60 -35.83
CA HIS A 162 10.22 12.68 -36.39
C HIS A 162 10.54 14.03 -35.74
N THR A 163 10.08 15.11 -36.39
CA THR A 163 10.14 16.46 -35.80
C THR A 163 8.82 16.76 -35.11
N ILE A 164 8.81 16.89 -33.78
CA ILE A 164 7.63 17.40 -33.06
C ILE A 164 7.63 18.94 -33.11
N GLY A 165 6.49 19.54 -33.46
CA GLY A 165 6.29 20.99 -33.32
C GLY A 165 6.16 21.41 -31.85
N TRP A 166 6.67 22.58 -31.48
CA TRP A 166 6.77 23.02 -30.07
C TRP A 166 5.45 22.89 -29.27
N LEU A 167 4.27 23.15 -29.87
CA LEU A 167 2.96 23.01 -29.24
C LEU A 167 2.62 21.57 -28.80
N GLN A 168 2.99 20.58 -29.61
CA GLN A 168 2.78 19.16 -29.29
C GLN A 168 3.70 18.67 -28.16
N ARG A 169 4.72 19.43 -27.77
CA ARG A 169 5.54 19.13 -26.58
C ARG A 169 4.87 19.57 -25.27
N PHE A 170 3.92 20.50 -25.33
CA PHE A 170 3.22 21.06 -24.15
C PHE A 170 1.85 20.43 -23.91
N MET A 171 1.18 19.96 -24.96
CA MET A 171 -0.07 19.21 -24.83
C MET A 171 0.30 17.74 -24.58
N GLY A 172 0.16 17.28 -23.34
CA GLY A 172 0.53 15.92 -22.91
C GLY A 172 0.10 14.84 -23.90
N SER A 173 0.99 13.87 -24.13
CA SER A 173 0.83 12.84 -25.15
C SER A 173 -0.26 11.85 -24.77
N GLY A 174 -1.45 11.99 -25.37
CA GLY A 174 -2.35 10.85 -25.51
C GLY A 174 -1.68 9.68 -26.25
N PRO A 175 -2.30 8.49 -26.26
CA PRO A 175 -1.77 7.36 -27.03
C PRO A 175 -1.59 7.78 -28.49
N VAL A 176 -0.45 7.43 -29.07
CA VAL A 176 -0.13 7.76 -30.47
C VAL A 176 -0.92 6.83 -31.40
N ASP A 177 -1.35 7.34 -32.56
CA ASP A 177 -2.20 6.62 -33.51
C ASP A 177 -1.69 5.22 -33.87
N GLU A 178 -0.36 5.01 -33.89
CA GLU A 178 0.27 3.72 -34.11
C GLU A 178 -0.13 2.67 -33.07
N ILE A 179 -0.15 3.05 -31.79
CA ILE A 179 -0.53 2.16 -30.68
C ILE A 179 -2.00 1.78 -30.84
N ASP A 180 -2.87 2.78 -31.01
CA ASP A 180 -4.30 2.56 -31.21
C ASP A 180 -4.59 1.67 -32.43
N LEU A 181 -3.80 1.80 -33.50
CA LEU A 181 -3.95 0.95 -34.69
C LEU A 181 -3.49 -0.48 -34.43
N VAL A 182 -2.35 -0.67 -33.77
CA VAL A 182 -1.87 -2.00 -33.40
C VAL A 182 -2.88 -2.67 -32.47
N GLU A 183 -3.29 -2.01 -31.38
CA GLU A 183 -4.27 -2.55 -30.43
C GLU A 183 -5.60 -2.94 -31.09
N ARG A 184 -6.06 -2.16 -32.08
CA ARG A 184 -7.31 -2.46 -32.80
C ARG A 184 -7.16 -3.52 -33.88
N ARG A 185 -6.02 -3.59 -34.57
CA ARG A 185 -5.88 -4.39 -35.81
C ARG A 185 -4.99 -5.61 -35.67
N CYS A 186 -4.16 -5.70 -34.65
CA CYS A 186 -3.19 -6.79 -34.46
C CYS A 186 -3.63 -7.85 -33.46
N SER A 187 -4.90 -7.90 -33.08
CA SER A 187 -5.45 -8.92 -32.16
C SER A 187 -5.37 -10.35 -32.69
N TYR A 188 -4.99 -10.54 -33.96
CA TYR A 188 -4.93 -11.83 -34.65
C TYR A 188 -3.51 -12.26 -35.01
N LEU A 189 -2.50 -11.58 -34.46
CA LEU A 189 -1.11 -11.90 -34.75
C LEU A 189 -0.78 -13.35 -34.35
N PRO A 190 -0.08 -14.09 -35.23
CA PRO A 190 0.36 -15.44 -34.91
C PRO A 190 1.56 -15.46 -33.95
N VAL A 191 1.99 -14.29 -33.46
CA VAL A 191 3.21 -14.05 -32.70
C VAL A 191 2.94 -12.94 -31.67
N PRO A 192 3.53 -12.99 -30.48
CA PRO A 192 3.36 -11.96 -29.47
C PRO A 192 3.94 -10.63 -29.93
N ILE A 193 3.23 -9.53 -29.63
CA ILE A 193 3.69 -8.17 -29.81
C ILE A 193 3.69 -7.43 -28.46
N LEU A 194 4.83 -6.85 -28.11
CA LEU A 194 5.00 -5.99 -26.96
C LEU A 194 4.84 -4.55 -27.41
N VAL A 195 3.86 -3.81 -26.87
CA VAL A 195 3.61 -2.40 -27.22
C VAL A 195 3.97 -1.52 -26.03
N ASN A 196 4.97 -0.66 -26.20
CA ASN A 196 5.59 0.14 -25.13
C ASN A 196 5.95 -0.71 -23.89
N GLY A 197 6.47 -1.92 -24.14
CA GLY A 197 6.79 -2.93 -23.13
C GLY A 197 5.61 -3.61 -22.43
N GLY A 198 4.36 -3.21 -22.73
CA GLY A 198 3.15 -3.94 -22.35
C GLY A 198 2.80 -5.02 -23.38
N ALA A 199 1.91 -5.95 -23.05
CA ALA A 199 1.47 -6.99 -23.98
C ALA A 199 -0.07 -6.91 -24.15
N PRO A 200 -0.59 -6.03 -25.04
CA PRO A 200 -2.02 -5.72 -25.11
C PRO A 200 -2.88 -6.93 -25.51
N PHE A 201 -2.28 -7.96 -26.11
CA PHE A 201 -2.94 -9.23 -26.47
C PHE A 201 -2.43 -10.39 -25.62
N GLY A 202 -1.81 -10.07 -24.47
CA GLY A 202 -1.00 -10.99 -23.68
C GLY A 202 0.34 -11.29 -24.34
N TYR A 203 1.22 -11.98 -23.60
CA TYR A 203 2.54 -12.41 -24.07
C TYR A 203 2.46 -13.57 -25.08
N ARG A 204 1.29 -13.82 -25.69
CA ARG A 204 0.94 -15.08 -26.33
C ARG A 204 0.81 -14.90 -27.84
N ALA A 205 1.13 -15.95 -28.60
CA ALA A 205 0.71 -16.09 -29.99
C ALA A 205 -0.72 -16.66 -30.02
N SER A 206 -1.75 -15.83 -30.20
CA SER A 206 -3.12 -16.38 -30.29
C SER A 206 -3.42 -16.86 -31.71
N ARG A 207 -3.25 -18.16 -31.94
CA ARG A 207 -3.85 -18.81 -33.12
C ARG A 207 -5.36 -19.08 -32.95
N HIS A 208 -5.85 -19.09 -31.70
CA HIS A 208 -7.26 -19.32 -31.39
C HIS A 208 -8.09 -18.09 -31.73
N LEU A 209 -9.08 -18.29 -32.59
CA LEU A 209 -9.98 -17.25 -33.09
C LEU A 209 -11.39 -17.56 -32.59
N GLU A 210 -11.99 -16.61 -31.90
CA GLU A 210 -13.37 -16.71 -31.42
C GLU A 210 -14.16 -15.45 -31.74
N VAL A 211 -15.48 -15.61 -31.87
CA VAL A 211 -16.43 -14.51 -31.97
C VAL A 211 -17.19 -14.42 -30.65
N PHE A 212 -16.79 -13.47 -29.80
CA PHE A 212 -17.42 -13.25 -28.51
C PHE A 212 -18.94 -13.03 -28.63
N GLY A 213 -19.71 -13.76 -27.82
CA GLY A 213 -21.17 -13.67 -27.81
C GLY A 213 -21.88 -14.44 -28.93
N ALA A 214 -21.16 -15.24 -29.72
CA ALA A 214 -21.76 -16.15 -30.68
C ALA A 214 -22.47 -17.33 -29.98
N ALA A 215 -23.66 -17.69 -30.47
CA ALA A 215 -24.40 -18.84 -29.95
C ALA A 215 -23.79 -20.17 -30.41
N HIS A 216 -23.26 -20.17 -31.64
CA HIS A 216 -22.55 -21.29 -32.24
C HIS A 216 -21.40 -20.76 -33.07
N GLN A 217 -20.24 -21.40 -33.00
CA GLN A 217 -19.09 -21.06 -33.83
C GLN A 217 -18.33 -22.32 -34.24
N ARG A 218 -17.59 -22.21 -35.33
CA ARG A 218 -16.73 -23.27 -35.84
C ARG A 218 -15.43 -22.68 -36.35
N SER A 219 -14.32 -23.14 -35.79
CA SER A 219 -12.97 -22.78 -36.21
C SER A 219 -12.47 -23.73 -37.29
N PHE A 220 -11.53 -23.27 -38.11
CA PHE A 220 -10.89 -24.04 -39.16
C PHE A 220 -9.43 -23.59 -39.35
N ASP A 221 -8.58 -24.51 -39.79
CA ASP A 221 -7.19 -24.27 -40.14
C ASP A 221 -6.78 -25.28 -41.24
N GLU A 222 -6.90 -24.89 -42.51
CA GLU A 222 -6.76 -25.77 -43.68
C GLU A 222 -6.10 -25.01 -44.85
N ASP A 223 -5.17 -25.66 -45.58
CA ASP A 223 -4.49 -25.12 -46.77
C ASP A 223 -3.80 -23.76 -46.57
N GLY A 224 -3.31 -23.46 -45.35
CA GLY A 224 -2.71 -22.17 -44.99
C GLY A 224 -3.75 -21.05 -44.79
N ARG A 225 -5.01 -21.40 -44.56
CA ARG A 225 -6.10 -20.51 -44.18
C ARG A 225 -6.60 -20.90 -42.81
N ARG A 226 -6.80 -19.92 -41.94
CA ARG A 226 -7.40 -20.17 -40.63
C ARG A 226 -8.52 -19.19 -40.35
N GLY A 227 -9.45 -19.55 -39.48
CA GLY A 227 -10.55 -18.67 -39.18
C GLY A 227 -11.56 -19.25 -38.22
N VAL A 228 -12.58 -18.45 -37.95
CA VAL A 228 -13.78 -18.85 -37.23
C VAL A 228 -14.99 -18.30 -37.96
N VAL A 229 -16.01 -19.13 -38.13
CA VAL A 229 -17.33 -18.73 -38.59
C VAL A 229 -18.29 -18.87 -37.42
N ALA A 230 -19.17 -17.90 -37.21
CA ALA A 230 -20.03 -17.81 -36.06
C ALA A 230 -21.44 -17.35 -36.42
N LEU A 231 -22.44 -17.89 -35.72
CA LEU A 231 -23.83 -17.47 -35.75
C LEU A 231 -24.09 -16.47 -34.63
N VAL A 232 -24.44 -15.24 -35.01
CA VAL A 232 -24.74 -14.16 -34.07
C VAL A 232 -26.27 -14.07 -33.92
N GLY A 233 -26.77 -14.19 -32.69
CA GLY A 233 -28.22 -14.10 -32.43
C GLY A 233 -28.77 -12.68 -32.62
N ASN A 234 -30.05 -12.57 -32.99
CA ASN A 234 -30.76 -11.28 -33.16
C ASN A 234 -30.88 -10.40 -31.89
N ARG A 235 -30.37 -10.85 -30.73
CA ARG A 235 -30.56 -10.18 -29.43
C ARG A 235 -29.29 -9.79 -28.70
N THR A 236 -28.09 -10.05 -29.22
CA THR A 236 -26.84 -9.82 -28.48
C THR A 236 -26.16 -8.52 -28.93
N HIS A 237 -26.09 -7.56 -27.99
CA HIS A 237 -25.25 -6.36 -27.89
C HIS A 237 -24.97 -5.54 -29.16
N ALA A 238 -25.29 -4.25 -29.11
CA ALA A 238 -25.00 -3.23 -30.13
C ALA A 238 -23.51 -3.10 -30.57
N SER A 239 -22.59 -3.89 -30.01
CA SER A 239 -21.16 -3.94 -30.35
C SER A 239 -20.75 -5.11 -31.25
N ALA A 240 -21.61 -6.10 -31.51
CA ALA A 240 -21.29 -7.18 -32.45
C ALA A 240 -21.40 -6.66 -33.90
N VAL A 241 -20.29 -6.19 -34.45
CA VAL A 241 -20.20 -5.74 -35.85
C VAL A 241 -20.56 -6.92 -36.76
N ALA A 242 -21.71 -6.81 -37.46
CA ALA A 242 -22.10 -7.79 -38.47
C ALA A 242 -21.07 -7.86 -39.60
N GLY A 243 -20.66 -9.07 -39.99
CA GLY A 243 -19.70 -9.33 -41.07
C GLY A 243 -18.45 -10.09 -40.64
N PHE A 244 -17.54 -10.29 -41.60
CA PHE A 244 -16.31 -11.06 -41.48
C PHE A 244 -15.10 -10.16 -41.46
N ARG A 245 -14.26 -10.28 -40.44
CA ARG A 245 -12.97 -9.59 -40.35
C ARG A 245 -11.98 -10.32 -41.25
N MET A 246 -11.46 -9.60 -42.24
CA MET A 246 -10.45 -10.11 -43.17
C MET A 246 -9.07 -9.83 -42.60
N VAL A 247 -8.27 -10.89 -42.42
CA VAL A 247 -6.98 -10.84 -41.75
C VAL A 247 -5.88 -11.32 -42.70
N VAL A 248 -4.79 -10.57 -42.76
CA VAL A 248 -3.60 -10.87 -43.57
C VAL A 248 -2.37 -10.62 -42.70
N GLY A 249 -1.45 -11.58 -42.63
CA GLY A 249 -0.27 -11.52 -41.76
C GLY A 249 -0.61 -11.24 -40.31
N GLY A 250 -1.76 -11.76 -39.84
CA GLY A 250 -2.27 -11.50 -38.48
C GLY A 250 -2.83 -10.10 -38.22
N VAL A 251 -2.94 -9.25 -39.25
CA VAL A 251 -3.52 -7.90 -39.15
C VAL A 251 -4.92 -7.87 -39.78
N TRP A 252 -5.90 -7.36 -39.05
CA TRP A 252 -7.23 -7.05 -39.54
C TRP A 252 -7.21 -5.88 -40.54
N VAL A 253 -7.46 -6.20 -41.81
CA VAL A 253 -7.45 -5.24 -42.93
C VAL A 253 -8.79 -4.53 -43.03
N SER A 254 -9.87 -5.28 -43.21
CA SER A 254 -11.23 -4.74 -43.38
C SER A 254 -12.29 -5.70 -42.82
N THR A 255 -13.53 -5.22 -42.70
CA THR A 255 -14.69 -6.07 -42.39
C THR A 255 -15.64 -6.07 -43.57
N LEU A 256 -15.97 -7.26 -44.06
CA LEU A 256 -16.85 -7.44 -45.21
C LEU A 256 -18.14 -8.16 -44.77
N PRO A 257 -19.32 -7.76 -45.23
CA PRO A 257 -20.57 -8.42 -44.85
C PRO A 257 -20.65 -9.87 -45.37
N LEU A 258 -20.02 -10.16 -46.52
CA LEU A 258 -20.00 -11.46 -47.19
C LEU A 258 -21.40 -12.08 -47.44
N ASP A 259 -22.38 -11.26 -47.80
CA ASP A 259 -23.77 -11.70 -48.12
C ASP A 259 -23.81 -12.83 -49.16
N GLN A 260 -22.85 -12.85 -50.09
CA GLN A 260 -22.69 -13.90 -51.10
C GLN A 260 -22.33 -15.28 -50.53
N MET A 261 -21.80 -15.32 -49.31
CA MET A 261 -21.46 -16.56 -48.59
C MET A 261 -22.60 -16.99 -47.65
N CYS A 262 -23.23 -16.03 -46.95
CA CYS A 262 -24.16 -16.29 -45.85
C CYS A 262 -25.66 -16.12 -46.18
N GLY A 263 -26.00 -15.45 -47.29
CA GLY A 263 -27.38 -15.15 -47.66
C GLY A 263 -28.05 -14.23 -46.64
N LYS A 264 -29.19 -14.66 -46.06
CA LYS A 264 -29.91 -13.91 -45.01
C LYS A 264 -29.54 -14.33 -43.59
N VAL A 265 -28.63 -15.30 -43.43
CA VAL A 265 -28.24 -15.80 -42.11
C VAL A 265 -27.23 -14.83 -41.50
N PRO A 266 -27.42 -14.38 -40.24
CA PRO A 266 -26.51 -13.44 -39.59
C PRO A 266 -25.21 -14.14 -39.16
N LEU A 267 -24.34 -14.41 -40.14
CA LEU A 267 -23.02 -14.93 -39.91
C LEU A 267 -22.01 -13.80 -39.68
N SER A 268 -21.09 -14.04 -38.75
CA SER A 268 -19.89 -13.23 -38.53
C SER A 268 -18.70 -14.15 -38.38
N GLY A 269 -17.49 -13.61 -38.45
CA GLY A 269 -16.30 -14.43 -38.32
C GLY A 269 -15.00 -13.66 -38.50
N VAL A 270 -13.92 -14.41 -38.42
CA VAL A 270 -12.57 -13.95 -38.72
C VAL A 270 -12.00 -14.89 -39.77
N LEU A 271 -11.53 -14.35 -40.89
CA LEU A 271 -10.94 -15.11 -41.99
C LEU A 271 -9.51 -14.64 -42.22
N CYS A 272 -8.55 -15.52 -41.94
CA CYS A 272 -7.13 -15.29 -42.14
C CYS A 272 -6.65 -16.04 -43.38
N ASP A 273 -6.19 -15.31 -44.40
CA ASP A 273 -5.55 -15.90 -45.59
C ASP A 273 -4.43 -14.98 -46.06
N ASP A 274 -3.20 -15.44 -45.84
CA ASP A 274 -1.98 -14.71 -46.17
C ASP A 274 -1.72 -14.66 -47.68
N ARG A 275 -2.56 -15.23 -48.54
CA ARG A 275 -2.47 -15.11 -50.00
C ARG A 275 -3.32 -13.98 -50.55
N LEU A 276 -4.22 -13.40 -49.75
CA LEU A 276 -5.07 -12.30 -50.16
C LEU A 276 -4.25 -11.08 -50.61
N ARG A 277 -4.71 -10.44 -51.67
CA ARG A 277 -4.17 -9.16 -52.14
C ARG A 277 -4.93 -8.03 -51.46
N LYS A 278 -4.19 -7.03 -50.99
CA LYS A 278 -4.75 -5.79 -50.46
C LYS A 278 -4.89 -4.74 -51.56
N THR A 279 -5.85 -3.84 -51.39
CA THR A 279 -6.01 -2.66 -52.26
C THR A 279 -4.75 -1.79 -52.25
N ALA A 280 -4.65 -0.86 -53.21
CA ALA A 280 -3.45 -0.02 -53.36
C ALA A 280 -3.13 0.78 -52.09
N ASP A 281 -4.16 1.24 -51.37
CA ASP A 281 -4.11 1.99 -50.11
C ASP A 281 -4.02 1.10 -48.86
N GLN A 282 -3.88 -0.23 -49.05
CA GLN A 282 -3.79 -1.26 -48.02
C GLN A 282 -4.96 -1.37 -47.04
N SER A 283 -6.07 -0.66 -47.30
CA SER A 283 -7.19 -0.56 -46.34
C SER A 283 -8.30 -1.58 -46.55
N ASP A 284 -8.27 -2.33 -47.66
CA ASP A 284 -9.25 -3.36 -48.00
C ASP A 284 -8.62 -4.55 -48.74
N VAL A 285 -9.40 -5.60 -48.96
CA VAL A 285 -9.02 -6.80 -49.71
C VAL A 285 -9.57 -6.72 -51.13
N VAL A 286 -8.72 -7.03 -52.12
CA VAL A 286 -9.13 -7.10 -53.53
C VAL A 286 -10.01 -8.34 -53.73
N GLN A 287 -11.20 -8.14 -54.28
CA GLN A 287 -12.15 -9.23 -54.58
C GLN A 287 -11.80 -9.94 -55.91
N ASP A 288 -10.61 -10.53 -55.96
CA ASP A 288 -10.09 -11.26 -57.11
C ASP A 288 -10.28 -12.79 -56.99
N ALA A 289 -9.62 -13.55 -57.85
CA ALA A 289 -9.67 -15.02 -57.84
C ALA A 289 -9.22 -15.63 -56.50
N ARG A 290 -8.29 -15.00 -55.77
CA ARG A 290 -7.82 -15.51 -54.46
C ARG A 290 -8.86 -15.31 -53.38
N PHE A 291 -9.52 -14.15 -53.38
CA PHE A 291 -10.66 -13.89 -52.52
C PHE A 291 -11.81 -14.88 -52.79
N LEU A 292 -12.13 -15.15 -54.07
CA LEU A 292 -13.13 -16.16 -54.42
C LEU A 292 -12.74 -17.56 -53.93
N ARG A 293 -11.47 -17.97 -54.07
CA ARG A 293 -10.97 -19.25 -53.53
C ARG A 293 -11.15 -19.36 -52.02
N LEU A 294 -10.88 -18.28 -51.28
CA LEU A 294 -11.16 -18.24 -49.84
C LEU A 294 -12.65 -18.47 -49.55
N LEU A 295 -13.55 -17.78 -50.27
CA LEU A 295 -14.99 -17.96 -50.07
C LEU A 295 -15.46 -19.39 -50.38
N HIS A 296 -14.94 -20.00 -51.44
CA HIS A 296 -15.24 -21.39 -51.79
C HIS A 296 -14.75 -22.38 -50.73
N ALA A 297 -13.62 -22.09 -50.07
CA ALA A 297 -13.12 -22.91 -48.97
C ALA A 297 -13.95 -22.76 -47.68
N VAL A 298 -14.41 -21.53 -47.38
CA VAL A 298 -15.11 -21.23 -46.11
C VAL A 298 -16.61 -21.55 -46.18
N GLN A 299 -17.24 -21.45 -47.36
CA GLN A 299 -18.68 -21.66 -47.52
C GLN A 299 -19.16 -23.05 -47.05
N PRO A 300 -18.46 -24.18 -47.29
CA PRO A 300 -18.83 -25.49 -46.74
C PRO A 300 -18.81 -25.52 -45.20
N ILE A 301 -17.85 -24.85 -44.58
CA ILE A 301 -17.70 -24.79 -43.12
C ILE A 301 -18.85 -23.99 -42.50
N ALA A 302 -19.18 -22.85 -43.11
CA ALA A 302 -20.40 -22.10 -42.80
C ALA A 302 -21.66 -22.97 -43.01
N GLY A 303 -21.68 -23.71 -44.13
CA GLY A 303 -22.57 -24.84 -44.49
C GLY A 303 -22.99 -25.65 -43.27
N GLU A 304 -22.00 -26.35 -42.76
CA GLU A 304 -22.13 -27.31 -41.68
C GLU A 304 -22.49 -26.63 -40.35
N LEU A 305 -21.93 -25.46 -40.05
CA LEU A 305 -22.28 -24.70 -38.84
C LEU A 305 -23.78 -24.36 -38.82
N VAL A 306 -24.30 -23.77 -39.90
CA VAL A 306 -25.71 -23.39 -39.98
C VAL A 306 -26.62 -24.62 -39.96
N THR A 307 -26.26 -25.68 -40.67
CA THR A 307 -27.01 -26.95 -40.65
C THR A 307 -27.05 -27.58 -39.26
N SER A 308 -25.92 -27.57 -38.53
CA SER A 308 -25.83 -28.11 -37.18
C SER A 308 -26.66 -27.30 -36.17
N ALA A 309 -26.68 -25.98 -36.31
CA ALA A 309 -27.37 -25.08 -35.39
C ALA A 309 -28.88 -24.91 -35.68
N LEU A 310 -29.29 -24.87 -36.95
CA LEU A 310 -30.67 -24.58 -37.37
C LEU A 310 -31.42 -25.79 -37.97
N GLY A 311 -30.75 -26.95 -38.08
CA GLY A 311 -31.29 -28.18 -38.66
C GLY A 311 -31.15 -28.25 -40.19
N ALA A 312 -31.04 -29.47 -40.73
CA ALA A 312 -30.72 -29.75 -42.14
C ALA A 312 -31.75 -29.28 -43.19
N GLN A 313 -32.93 -28.83 -42.78
CA GLN A 313 -34.01 -28.46 -43.70
C GLN A 313 -34.11 -26.95 -44.01
N ALA A 314 -33.36 -26.07 -43.33
CA ALA A 314 -33.67 -24.63 -43.36
C ALA A 314 -32.76 -23.74 -44.24
N TRP A 315 -31.55 -24.16 -44.60
CA TRP A 315 -30.59 -23.28 -45.29
C TRP A 315 -29.94 -23.92 -46.52
N ARG A 316 -29.93 -23.16 -47.63
CA ARG A 316 -29.14 -23.45 -48.83
C ARG A 316 -28.18 -22.28 -49.03
N PRO A 317 -26.86 -22.49 -49.03
CA PRO A 317 -25.91 -21.41 -49.24
C PRO A 317 -26.11 -20.79 -50.64
N PRO A 318 -25.92 -19.47 -50.80
CA PRO A 318 -25.95 -18.85 -52.12
C PRO A 318 -24.87 -19.45 -53.03
N ARG A 319 -25.16 -19.62 -54.32
CA ARG A 319 -24.18 -20.13 -55.28
C ARG A 319 -23.09 -19.09 -55.50
N LEU A 320 -21.85 -19.41 -55.11
CA LEU A 320 -20.70 -18.54 -55.38
C LEU A 320 -20.37 -18.51 -56.89
N PRO A 321 -19.81 -17.39 -57.41
CA PRO A 321 -19.28 -17.33 -58.77
C PRO A 321 -18.21 -18.41 -59.00
N PRO A 322 -18.07 -18.98 -60.22
CA PRO A 322 -16.97 -19.88 -60.53
C PRO A 322 -15.64 -19.14 -60.38
N ILE A 323 -14.60 -19.84 -59.91
CA ILE A 323 -13.25 -19.30 -59.83
C ILE A 323 -12.76 -19.09 -61.27
N PRO A 324 -12.36 -17.87 -61.69
CA PRO A 324 -11.86 -17.64 -63.04
C PRO A 324 -10.69 -18.57 -63.40
N GLU A 325 -10.69 -19.13 -64.62
CA GLU A 325 -9.60 -19.99 -65.14
C GLU A 325 -8.31 -19.21 -65.45
N GLU A 326 -8.33 -17.87 -65.37
CA GLU A 326 -7.17 -17.05 -65.69
C GLU A 326 -6.10 -17.09 -64.61
N VAL A 327 -4.91 -17.50 -65.07
CA VAL A 327 -3.67 -17.76 -64.34
C VAL A 327 -3.78 -19.00 -63.47
N GLN A 328 -3.56 -20.16 -64.10
CA GLN A 328 -2.78 -21.22 -63.46
C GLN A 328 -1.54 -20.52 -62.89
N GLU A 329 -1.57 -20.20 -61.60
CA GLU A 329 -0.36 -19.95 -60.84
C GLU A 329 0.51 -21.14 -61.19
N ALA A 330 1.70 -20.89 -61.76
CA ALA A 330 2.70 -21.94 -61.90
C ALA A 330 2.68 -22.69 -60.57
N PRO A 331 2.48 -24.02 -60.56
CA PRO A 331 2.33 -24.77 -59.34
C PRO A 331 3.41 -24.23 -58.41
N ALA A 332 2.99 -23.67 -57.27
CA ALA A 332 3.94 -23.21 -56.28
C ALA A 332 4.97 -24.35 -56.20
N PRO A 333 6.29 -24.08 -56.32
CA PRO A 333 7.26 -25.15 -56.23
C PRO A 333 6.82 -25.99 -55.04
N GLU A 334 6.75 -27.32 -55.21
CA GLU A 334 6.50 -28.26 -54.12
C GLU A 334 7.67 -28.14 -53.14
N VAL A 335 7.78 -26.99 -52.49
CA VAL A 335 8.14 -26.90 -51.12
C VAL A 335 6.98 -27.64 -50.49
N GLU A 336 7.17 -28.93 -50.21
CA GLU A 336 6.45 -29.58 -49.14
C GLU A 336 6.51 -28.59 -47.98
N ALA A 337 5.47 -27.77 -47.83
CA ALA A 337 5.26 -27.06 -46.59
C ALA A 337 5.21 -28.21 -45.60
N PRO A 338 6.22 -28.35 -44.72
CA PRO A 338 6.25 -29.49 -43.81
C PRO A 338 4.88 -29.48 -43.14
N ALA A 339 4.12 -30.56 -43.32
CA ALA A 339 2.81 -30.68 -42.71
C ALA A 339 3.01 -30.28 -41.25
N GLU A 340 2.36 -29.19 -40.81
CA GLU A 340 2.60 -28.66 -39.48
C GLU A 340 2.43 -29.85 -38.53
N PRO A 341 3.47 -30.20 -37.75
CA PRO A 341 3.42 -31.41 -36.95
C PRO A 341 2.20 -31.30 -36.05
N VAL A 342 1.27 -32.24 -36.20
CA VAL A 342 0.11 -32.33 -35.31
C VAL A 342 0.70 -32.52 -33.92
N VAL A 343 0.68 -31.45 -33.11
CA VAL A 343 1.26 -31.47 -31.78
C VAL A 343 0.37 -32.36 -30.92
N GLU A 344 0.84 -33.58 -30.66
CA GLU A 344 0.15 -34.49 -29.75
C GLU A 344 0.12 -33.87 -28.35
N LEU A 345 -1.07 -33.83 -27.73
CA LEU A 345 -1.23 -33.30 -26.39
C LEU A 345 -0.56 -34.26 -25.38
N GLU A 346 0.48 -33.77 -24.71
CA GLU A 346 1.20 -34.54 -23.69
C GLU A 346 0.78 -34.09 -22.29
N PRO A 347 0.70 -35.00 -21.30
CA PRO A 347 0.34 -34.64 -19.93
C PRO A 347 1.39 -33.71 -19.30
N ILE A 348 0.90 -32.70 -18.58
CA ILE A 348 1.74 -31.79 -17.80
C ILE A 348 2.05 -32.45 -16.45
N PRO A 349 3.31 -32.50 -16.01
CA PRO A 349 3.67 -32.94 -14.67
C PRO A 349 2.99 -32.07 -13.58
N ASP A 350 2.71 -32.65 -12.41
CA ASP A 350 2.19 -31.87 -11.26
C ASP A 350 3.19 -30.80 -10.81
N MET A 351 4.49 -31.14 -10.83
CA MET A 351 5.60 -30.19 -10.67
C MET A 351 6.23 -29.94 -12.03
N VAL A 352 5.91 -28.79 -12.63
CA VAL A 352 6.42 -28.40 -13.94
C VAL A 352 7.90 -28.02 -13.82
N PRO A 353 8.81 -28.69 -14.54
CA PRO A 353 10.23 -28.40 -14.45
C PRO A 353 10.55 -26.95 -14.82
N ALA A 354 11.57 -26.37 -14.19
CA ALA A 354 12.11 -25.05 -14.49
C ALA A 354 13.62 -25.14 -14.70
N ILE A 355 14.21 -24.09 -15.31
CA ILE A 355 15.64 -24.06 -15.59
C ILE A 355 16.41 -23.69 -14.33
N ALA A 356 17.36 -24.53 -13.91
CA ALA A 356 18.25 -24.21 -12.80
C ALA A 356 18.91 -22.82 -12.99
N PRO A 357 18.96 -21.97 -11.95
CA PRO A 357 18.69 -22.27 -10.53
C PRO A 357 17.22 -22.07 -10.10
N ARG A 358 16.26 -21.97 -11.04
CA ARG A 358 14.84 -21.94 -10.70
C ARG A 358 14.37 -23.30 -10.22
N PHE A 359 13.35 -23.27 -9.39
CA PHE A 359 12.69 -24.46 -8.89
C PHE A 359 11.49 -24.83 -9.74
N ALA A 360 11.18 -26.13 -9.78
CA ALA A 360 9.97 -26.62 -10.42
C ALA A 360 8.74 -25.94 -9.80
N VAL A 361 7.76 -25.60 -10.64
CA VAL A 361 6.57 -24.86 -10.25
C VAL A 361 5.38 -25.82 -10.20
N GLY A 362 4.63 -25.81 -9.10
CA GLY A 362 3.40 -26.60 -9.00
C GLY A 362 2.38 -26.14 -10.04
N LYS A 363 1.68 -27.07 -10.68
CA LYS A 363 0.70 -26.78 -11.72
C LYS A 363 -0.39 -25.81 -11.23
N GLU A 364 -0.85 -25.96 -9.99
CA GLU A 364 -1.80 -25.07 -9.34
C GLU A 364 -1.30 -23.62 -9.22
N HIS A 365 0.00 -23.43 -8.99
CA HIS A 365 0.61 -22.10 -8.93
C HIS A 365 0.64 -21.42 -10.30
N LEU A 366 0.82 -22.18 -11.39
CA LEU A 366 0.74 -21.63 -12.75
C LEU A 366 -0.67 -21.11 -13.09
N GLY A 367 -1.72 -21.66 -12.50
CA GLY A 367 -3.10 -21.18 -12.65
C GLY A 367 -3.46 -20.02 -11.72
N ALA A 368 -2.80 -19.91 -10.57
CA ALA A 368 -3.04 -18.85 -9.57
C ALA A 368 -2.11 -17.63 -9.71
N ARG A 369 -1.21 -17.64 -10.70
CA ARG A 369 -0.22 -16.58 -10.92
C ARG A 369 -0.89 -15.24 -11.22
N GLY A 370 -0.22 -14.15 -10.82
CA GLY A 370 -0.62 -12.80 -11.21
C GLY A 370 -0.43 -12.53 -12.72
N GLU A 371 -0.65 -11.28 -13.13
CA GLU A 371 -0.56 -10.83 -14.55
C GLU A 371 0.86 -10.89 -15.17
N GLY A 372 1.84 -11.43 -14.44
CA GLY A 372 3.22 -11.55 -14.89
C GLY A 372 3.37 -12.46 -16.12
N PRO A 373 4.36 -12.19 -16.99
CA PRO A 373 4.62 -13.03 -18.14
C PRO A 373 5.11 -14.43 -17.74
N LEU A 374 4.62 -15.46 -18.44
CA LEU A 374 5.10 -16.84 -18.36
C LEU A 374 5.72 -17.20 -19.70
N PHE A 375 6.97 -17.63 -19.67
CA PHE A 375 7.70 -18.12 -20.83
C PHE A 375 7.96 -19.62 -20.69
N ARG A 376 8.25 -20.26 -21.81
CA ARG A 376 8.77 -21.62 -21.81
C ARG A 376 10.07 -21.74 -22.58
N VAL A 377 10.85 -22.76 -22.25
CA VAL A 377 11.96 -23.25 -23.07
C VAL A 377 11.75 -24.73 -23.38
N ASP A 378 12.33 -25.19 -24.49
CA ASP A 378 12.41 -26.63 -24.71
C ASP A 378 13.43 -27.27 -23.76
N PRO A 379 13.21 -28.52 -23.33
CA PRO A 379 14.17 -29.28 -22.54
C PRO A 379 15.58 -29.31 -23.16
N ALA A 380 15.68 -29.39 -24.50
CA ALA A 380 16.96 -29.43 -25.21
C ALA A 380 17.75 -28.09 -25.18
N GLN A 381 17.07 -26.97 -24.90
CA GLN A 381 17.68 -25.63 -24.89
C GLN A 381 17.90 -25.11 -23.47
N ALA A 382 17.30 -25.75 -22.45
CA ALA A 382 17.32 -25.30 -21.07
C ALA A 382 18.73 -25.05 -20.51
N GLU A 383 19.67 -25.96 -20.74
CA GLU A 383 21.05 -25.83 -20.23
C GLU A 383 21.80 -24.67 -20.89
N GLN A 384 21.65 -24.49 -22.21
CA GLN A 384 22.32 -23.41 -22.95
C GLN A 384 21.81 -22.02 -22.56
N LEU A 385 20.54 -21.92 -22.14
CA LEU A 385 19.90 -20.66 -21.77
C LEU A 385 19.92 -20.38 -20.25
N ALA A 386 20.39 -21.32 -19.42
CA ALA A 386 20.32 -21.23 -17.96
C ALA A 386 20.92 -19.94 -17.39
N GLU A 387 22.10 -19.54 -17.85
CA GLU A 387 22.75 -18.32 -17.38
C GLU A 387 21.97 -17.05 -17.75
N ALA A 388 21.40 -16.99 -18.96
CA ALA A 388 20.62 -15.85 -19.43
C ALA A 388 19.26 -15.77 -18.72
N LEU A 389 18.69 -16.91 -18.34
CA LEU A 389 17.39 -17.04 -17.69
C LEU A 389 17.46 -17.09 -16.16
N ALA A 390 18.63 -16.85 -15.60
CA ALA A 390 18.84 -16.73 -14.16
C ALA A 390 17.90 -15.64 -13.56
N PRO A 391 17.25 -15.88 -12.40
CA PRO A 391 16.23 -14.96 -11.85
C PRO A 391 16.65 -13.50 -11.73
N HIS A 392 17.91 -13.21 -11.38
CA HIS A 392 18.43 -11.84 -11.27
C HIS A 392 18.65 -11.11 -12.61
N ARG A 393 18.68 -11.85 -13.73
CA ARG A 393 18.84 -11.31 -15.10
C ARG A 393 17.54 -11.31 -15.89
N PHE A 394 16.73 -12.35 -15.69
CA PHE A 394 15.43 -12.50 -16.32
C PHE A 394 14.36 -12.67 -15.23
N PRO A 395 13.75 -11.61 -14.71
CA PRO A 395 12.92 -11.69 -13.50
C PRO A 395 11.55 -12.36 -13.70
N TRP A 396 11.29 -13.03 -14.83
CA TRP A 396 9.97 -13.59 -15.18
C TRP A 396 9.90 -15.10 -15.01
N CYS A 397 8.68 -15.64 -14.99
CA CYS A 397 8.46 -17.08 -14.90
C CYS A 397 8.94 -17.77 -16.18
N VAL A 398 9.75 -18.82 -16.02
CA VAL A 398 10.21 -19.64 -17.14
C VAL A 398 10.10 -21.10 -16.77
N VAL A 399 9.28 -21.83 -17.50
CA VAL A 399 9.09 -23.28 -17.34
C VAL A 399 9.75 -24.05 -18.48
N VAL A 400 10.08 -25.31 -18.25
CA VAL A 400 10.65 -26.21 -19.25
C VAL A 400 9.53 -27.14 -19.73
N LEU A 401 9.07 -26.92 -20.96
CA LEU A 401 7.94 -27.63 -21.55
C LEU A 401 8.22 -27.91 -23.02
N ASN A 402 7.99 -29.15 -23.46
CA ASN A 402 7.91 -29.44 -24.89
C ASN A 402 6.61 -28.88 -25.51
N ASP A 403 6.50 -28.93 -26.83
CA ASP A 403 5.34 -28.37 -27.53
C ASP A 403 4.01 -29.05 -27.14
N GLY A 404 4.02 -30.37 -26.93
CA GLY A 404 2.84 -31.15 -26.51
C GLY A 404 2.33 -30.78 -25.11
N GLN A 405 3.23 -30.61 -24.15
CA GLN A 405 2.91 -30.19 -22.79
C GLN A 405 2.46 -28.73 -22.73
N ALA A 406 3.09 -27.86 -23.52
CA ALA A 406 2.72 -26.46 -23.62
C ALA A 406 1.30 -26.29 -24.22
N ALA A 407 0.93 -27.13 -25.19
CA ALA A 407 -0.42 -27.20 -25.73
C ALA A 407 -1.44 -27.70 -24.70
N THR A 408 -1.08 -28.72 -23.89
CA THR A 408 -1.93 -29.18 -22.78
C THR A 408 -2.09 -28.11 -21.70
N LEU A 409 -1.04 -27.33 -21.40
CA LEU A 409 -1.08 -26.25 -20.41
C LEU A 409 -2.05 -25.15 -20.84
N ALA A 410 -1.95 -24.74 -22.10
CA ALA A 410 -2.86 -23.80 -22.73
C ALA A 410 -4.32 -24.26 -22.57
N ARG A 411 -4.61 -25.49 -22.97
CA ARG A 411 -5.95 -26.07 -22.86
C ARG A 411 -6.44 -26.17 -21.41
N THR A 412 -5.56 -26.48 -20.46
CA THR A 412 -5.94 -26.71 -19.05
C THR A 412 -6.40 -25.42 -18.38
N PHE A 413 -5.74 -24.30 -18.65
CA PHE A 413 -6.02 -23.03 -18.00
C PHE A 413 -6.91 -22.10 -18.85
N GLU A 414 -7.45 -22.60 -19.97
CA GLU A 414 -8.13 -21.77 -20.99
C GLU A 414 -7.24 -20.58 -21.42
N GLU A 415 -5.93 -20.82 -21.41
CA GLU A 415 -4.90 -19.84 -21.75
C GLU A 415 -4.31 -20.17 -23.12
N ALA A 416 -3.69 -19.20 -23.79
CA ALA A 416 -2.89 -19.51 -24.97
C ALA A 416 -1.49 -20.03 -24.56
N VAL A 417 -0.87 -20.79 -25.46
CA VAL A 417 0.42 -21.46 -25.26
C VAL A 417 1.48 -20.45 -24.79
N PRO A 418 2.25 -20.74 -23.73
CA PRO A 418 3.31 -19.86 -23.29
C PRO A 418 4.32 -19.61 -24.43
N PRO A 419 4.72 -18.36 -24.64
CA PRO A 419 5.72 -17.99 -25.63
C PRO A 419 7.06 -18.70 -25.37
N LYS A 420 7.66 -19.23 -26.44
CA LYS A 420 8.89 -20.03 -26.41
C LYS A 420 10.12 -19.13 -26.52
N LEU A 421 11.11 -19.32 -25.64
CA LEU A 421 12.43 -18.71 -25.73
C LEU A 421 13.39 -19.78 -26.27
N ALA A 422 13.78 -19.67 -27.54
CA ALA A 422 14.58 -20.69 -28.21
C ALA A 422 16.08 -20.38 -28.20
N THR A 423 16.43 -19.10 -28.15
CA THR A 423 17.80 -18.62 -28.27
C THR A 423 18.10 -17.54 -27.24
N ARG A 424 19.40 -17.29 -26.98
CA ARG A 424 19.83 -16.15 -26.14
C ARG A 424 19.37 -14.81 -26.70
N ALA A 425 19.25 -14.69 -28.03
CA ALA A 425 18.72 -13.49 -28.67
C ALA A 425 17.26 -13.23 -28.30
N ASP A 426 16.44 -14.29 -28.20
CA ASP A 426 15.04 -14.15 -27.74
C ASP A 426 15.00 -13.63 -26.31
N VAL A 427 15.83 -14.18 -25.42
CA VAL A 427 15.93 -13.76 -24.02
C VAL A 427 16.33 -12.28 -23.92
N ASP A 428 17.41 -11.89 -24.60
CA ASP A 428 17.91 -10.52 -24.59
C ASP A 428 16.88 -9.53 -25.18
N PHE A 429 16.17 -9.92 -26.23
CA PHE A 429 15.14 -9.11 -26.86
C PHE A 429 13.94 -8.90 -25.95
N VAL A 430 13.38 -10.00 -25.43
CA VAL A 430 12.22 -9.95 -24.53
C VAL A 430 12.57 -9.17 -23.27
N THR A 431 13.76 -9.40 -22.69
CA THR A 431 14.24 -8.62 -21.53
C THR A 431 14.21 -7.13 -21.81
N ARG A 432 14.86 -6.67 -22.89
CA ARG A 432 14.89 -5.25 -23.24
C ARG A 432 13.53 -4.67 -23.57
N ALA A 433 12.63 -5.46 -24.14
CA ALA A 433 11.29 -5.00 -24.47
C ALA A 433 10.44 -4.84 -23.21
N LEU A 434 10.50 -5.79 -22.27
CA LEU A 434 9.78 -5.72 -20.99
C LEU A 434 10.36 -4.66 -20.06
N GLU A 435 11.68 -4.52 -19.99
CA GLU A 435 12.32 -3.49 -19.15
C GLU A 435 11.94 -2.06 -19.56
N ARG A 436 11.44 -1.83 -20.78
CA ARG A 436 11.00 -0.50 -21.23
C ARG A 436 9.68 -0.04 -20.61
N SER A 437 8.81 -0.96 -20.21
CA SER A 437 7.58 -0.64 -19.47
C SER A 437 7.80 -0.59 -17.96
N ILE A 438 9.01 -0.94 -17.51
CA ILE A 438 9.35 -1.02 -16.10
C ILE A 438 10.07 0.27 -15.73
N VAL A 439 9.33 1.19 -15.13
CA VAL A 439 9.91 2.37 -14.50
C VAL A 439 10.22 2.01 -13.05
N THR A 440 11.49 2.05 -12.68
CA THR A 440 11.94 1.70 -11.32
C THR A 440 12.77 2.82 -10.71
N ARG A 441 12.75 2.85 -9.37
CA ARG A 441 13.66 3.65 -8.55
C ARG A 441 14.42 2.71 -7.64
N ASP A 442 15.73 2.78 -7.70
CA ASP A 442 16.62 1.88 -6.96
C ASP A 442 17.35 2.66 -5.86
N HIS A 443 17.50 2.03 -4.69
CA HIS A 443 18.40 2.46 -3.63
C HIS A 443 19.40 1.32 -3.35
N LEU A 444 20.68 1.65 -3.38
CA LEU A 444 21.76 0.71 -3.09
C LEU A 444 22.28 0.97 -1.67
N GLU A 445 22.14 -0.02 -0.81
CA GLU A 445 22.67 -0.03 0.55
C GLU A 445 23.80 -1.05 0.66
N ARG A 446 24.90 -0.69 1.34
CA ARG A 446 26.01 -1.62 1.62
C ARG A 446 25.97 -2.03 3.09
N VAL A 447 25.70 -3.30 3.35
CA VAL A 447 25.50 -3.85 4.70
C VAL A 447 26.53 -4.95 4.92
N ASP A 448 27.48 -4.76 5.84
CA ASP A 448 28.48 -5.76 6.21
C ASP A 448 29.23 -6.42 5.02
N GLY A 449 29.45 -5.66 3.94
CA GLY A 449 30.10 -6.13 2.71
C GLY A 449 29.14 -6.65 1.64
N ASP A 450 27.86 -6.83 1.96
CA ASP A 450 26.82 -7.22 1.01
C ASP A 450 26.23 -5.99 0.31
N GLU A 451 25.85 -6.12 -0.96
CA GLU A 451 25.15 -5.10 -1.74
C GLU A 451 23.65 -5.41 -1.78
N LEU A 452 22.86 -4.63 -1.06
CA LEU A 452 21.40 -4.73 -1.03
C LEU A 452 20.80 -3.64 -1.92
N ILE A 453 20.09 -4.07 -2.96
CA ILE A 453 19.34 -3.20 -3.86
C ILE A 453 17.85 -3.30 -3.48
N VAL A 454 17.31 -2.21 -2.97
CA VAL A 454 15.86 -2.04 -2.74
C VAL A 454 15.29 -1.30 -3.94
N ARG A 455 14.35 -1.93 -4.63
CA ARG A 455 13.77 -1.40 -5.87
C ARG A 455 12.29 -1.13 -5.69
N LEU A 456 11.86 0.10 -5.95
CA LEU A 456 10.47 0.49 -6.09
C LEU A 456 10.07 0.44 -7.57
N HIS A 457 9.03 -0.33 -7.87
CA HIS A 457 8.46 -0.44 -9.20
C HIS A 457 7.37 0.62 -9.38
N LEU A 458 7.71 1.72 -10.05
CA LEU A 458 6.80 2.83 -10.33
C LEU A 458 5.74 2.43 -11.37
N GLU A 459 6.17 1.72 -12.41
CA GLU A 459 5.35 1.14 -13.47
C GLU A 459 5.80 -0.30 -13.78
N GLY A 460 4.95 -1.10 -14.42
CA GLY A 460 5.25 -2.49 -14.79
C GLY A 460 5.04 -3.52 -13.66
N PRO A 461 5.17 -4.83 -13.95
CA PRO A 461 4.98 -5.90 -12.97
C PRO A 461 6.18 -6.06 -12.02
N LEU A 462 5.92 -6.62 -10.83
CA LEU A 462 6.98 -7.05 -9.92
C LEU A 462 7.71 -8.28 -10.48
N PRO A 463 9.01 -8.48 -10.16
CA PRO A 463 9.73 -9.71 -10.47
C PRO A 463 8.99 -10.94 -9.94
N ASP A 464 8.89 -11.98 -10.77
CA ASP A 464 8.23 -13.24 -10.41
C ASP A 464 9.16 -14.19 -9.63
N TRP A 465 10.01 -13.63 -8.77
CA TRP A 465 10.90 -14.40 -7.91
C TRP A 465 10.13 -15.24 -6.88
N GLY A 466 8.91 -14.82 -6.52
CA GLY A 466 8.00 -15.52 -5.63
C GLY A 466 7.01 -16.46 -6.32
N LEU A 467 7.08 -16.64 -7.64
CA LEU A 467 6.13 -17.47 -8.42
C LEU A 467 4.66 -17.08 -8.19
N GLY A 468 4.37 -15.78 -8.25
CA GLY A 468 3.03 -15.21 -8.08
C GLY A 468 2.52 -15.17 -6.63
N ARG A 469 3.28 -15.68 -5.65
CA ARG A 469 2.89 -15.60 -4.24
C ARG A 469 2.87 -14.14 -3.76
N PRO A 470 1.92 -13.76 -2.88
CA PRO A 470 1.85 -12.42 -2.34
C PRO A 470 3.02 -12.14 -1.37
N GLY A 471 3.51 -10.91 -1.39
CA GLY A 471 4.59 -10.41 -0.51
C GLY A 471 5.68 -9.69 -1.29
N VAL A 472 6.84 -9.46 -0.66
CA VAL A 472 7.98 -8.78 -1.30
C VAL A 472 8.88 -9.80 -1.98
N PRO A 473 8.94 -9.84 -3.32
CA PRO A 473 9.83 -10.76 -4.03
C PRO A 473 11.29 -10.42 -3.74
N PHE A 474 12.10 -11.46 -3.53
CA PHE A 474 13.53 -11.31 -3.32
C PHE A 474 14.35 -12.28 -4.16
N CYS A 475 15.57 -11.86 -4.49
CA CYS A 475 16.59 -12.69 -5.11
C CYS A 475 17.95 -12.41 -4.45
N VAL A 476 18.64 -13.47 -4.05
CA VAL A 476 20.00 -13.44 -3.51
C VAL A 476 20.94 -14.08 -4.52
N VAL A 477 22.01 -13.37 -4.86
CA VAL A 477 23.11 -13.86 -5.70
C VAL A 477 24.33 -14.02 -4.80
N GLY A 478 24.66 -15.28 -4.50
CA GLY A 478 25.81 -15.64 -3.68
C GLY A 478 27.10 -15.79 -4.49
N PRO A 479 28.21 -16.15 -3.82
CA PRO A 479 29.46 -16.47 -4.49
C PRO A 479 29.26 -17.65 -5.45
N GLU A 480 30.09 -17.71 -6.51
CA GLU A 480 30.06 -18.76 -7.53
C GLU A 480 28.75 -18.83 -8.35
N GLY A 481 27.89 -17.81 -8.27
CA GLY A 481 26.64 -17.74 -9.04
C GLY A 481 25.49 -18.54 -8.45
N THR A 482 25.57 -18.93 -7.17
CA THR A 482 24.45 -19.49 -6.42
C THR A 482 23.30 -18.49 -6.36
N ILE A 483 22.06 -18.96 -6.55
CA ILE A 483 20.87 -18.11 -6.53
C ILE A 483 19.82 -18.70 -5.58
N GLU A 484 19.34 -17.87 -4.68
CA GLU A 484 18.18 -18.11 -3.84
C GLU A 484 17.10 -17.08 -4.21
N HIS A 485 15.85 -17.49 -4.34
CA HIS A 485 14.76 -16.54 -4.62
C HIS A 485 13.44 -17.03 -4.06
N GLY A 486 12.54 -16.08 -3.79
CA GLY A 486 11.27 -16.36 -3.15
C GLY A 486 10.50 -15.08 -2.83
N VAL A 487 9.67 -15.16 -1.79
CA VAL A 487 8.88 -14.03 -1.30
C VAL A 487 9.06 -13.84 0.21
N LEU A 488 9.12 -12.59 0.65
CA LEU A 488 9.01 -12.23 2.06
C LEU A 488 7.54 -11.98 2.40
N ARG A 489 7.04 -12.70 3.40
CA ARG A 489 5.66 -12.58 3.88
C ARG A 489 5.59 -12.92 5.35
N GLU A 490 4.90 -12.11 6.15
CA GLU A 490 4.59 -12.44 7.56
C GLU A 490 5.85 -12.79 8.38
N GLY A 491 6.99 -12.17 8.07
CA GLY A 491 8.26 -12.37 8.78
C GLY A 491 8.97 -13.68 8.37
N ARG A 492 8.53 -14.30 7.27
CA ARG A 492 9.12 -15.51 6.72
C ARG A 492 9.67 -15.24 5.33
N ALA A 493 10.82 -15.85 5.04
CA ALA A 493 11.32 -16.00 3.68
C ALA A 493 10.82 -17.34 3.15
N GLU A 494 9.77 -17.27 2.33
CA GLU A 494 9.21 -18.43 1.63
C GLU A 494 9.96 -18.64 0.32
N LEU A 495 10.61 -19.79 0.19
CA LEU A 495 11.41 -20.08 -1.00
C LEU A 495 10.51 -20.56 -2.15
N ALA A 496 10.89 -20.21 -3.38
CA ALA A 496 10.15 -20.59 -4.58
C ALA A 496 10.20 -22.12 -4.87
N GLY A 497 11.03 -22.90 -4.17
CA GLY A 497 11.19 -24.34 -4.36
C GLY A 497 11.06 -25.17 -3.10
N GLY A 498 9.83 -25.58 -2.77
CA GLY A 498 9.54 -26.36 -1.56
C GLY A 498 9.91 -27.86 -1.61
N ALA A 499 10.66 -28.34 -2.61
CA ALA A 499 10.90 -29.77 -2.84
C ALA A 499 12.28 -30.29 -2.37
N GLY A 500 13.12 -29.49 -1.71
CA GLY A 500 14.45 -29.89 -1.22
C GLY A 500 14.72 -29.50 0.24
N ASP A 501 15.95 -29.71 0.74
CA ASP A 501 16.39 -29.35 2.11
C ASP A 501 16.28 -27.84 2.44
N ALA A 502 15.98 -27.00 1.45
CA ALA A 502 15.78 -25.58 1.63
C ALA A 502 14.39 -25.31 2.26
N LYS A 503 14.37 -25.28 3.59
CA LYS A 503 13.17 -24.95 4.37
C LYS A 503 12.92 -23.45 4.36
N ASP A 504 11.64 -23.07 4.36
CA ASP A 504 11.23 -21.71 4.67
C ASP A 504 11.88 -21.25 5.97
N ARG A 505 12.28 -19.98 6.02
CA ARG A 505 13.04 -19.45 7.15
C ARG A 505 12.24 -18.37 7.86
N GLU A 506 12.08 -18.54 9.16
CA GLU A 506 11.61 -17.46 10.02
C GLU A 506 12.73 -16.43 10.15
N LEU A 507 12.38 -15.18 9.84
CA LEU A 507 13.25 -14.04 10.02
C LEU A 507 12.85 -13.37 11.33
N VAL A 508 13.81 -13.24 12.24
CA VAL A 508 13.64 -12.47 13.45
C VAL A 508 13.43 -11.00 13.08
N GLY A 509 12.25 -10.45 13.41
CA GLY A 509 11.92 -9.05 13.17
C GLY A 509 10.47 -8.88 12.68
N PRO A 510 10.03 -7.63 12.46
CA PRO A 510 8.73 -7.39 11.87
C PRO A 510 8.65 -7.95 10.43
N PRO A 511 7.46 -8.17 9.85
CA PRO A 511 7.24 -8.69 8.48
C PRO A 511 7.33 -7.62 7.37
N LEU A 512 8.18 -7.81 6.35
CA LEU A 512 8.40 -6.82 5.28
C LEU A 512 7.31 -6.94 4.22
N ASP A 513 6.19 -6.28 4.46
CA ASP A 513 5.03 -6.30 3.58
C ASP A 513 4.87 -4.95 2.85
N LEU A 514 5.93 -4.51 2.15
CA LEU A 514 5.92 -3.24 1.42
C LEU A 514 5.40 -3.40 -0.02
N PRO A 515 4.42 -2.60 -0.45
CA PRO A 515 3.86 -2.71 -1.79
C PRO A 515 4.88 -2.26 -2.83
N ARG A 516 4.86 -2.92 -4.00
CA ARG A 516 5.67 -2.52 -5.18
C ARG A 516 7.20 -2.51 -4.93
N ILE A 517 7.68 -3.16 -3.87
CA ILE A 517 9.11 -3.33 -3.59
C ILE A 517 9.59 -4.71 -4.06
N SER A 518 10.83 -4.78 -4.53
CA SER A 518 11.58 -6.03 -4.69
C SER A 518 13.00 -5.90 -4.13
N LEU A 519 13.57 -6.99 -3.63
CA LEU A 519 14.93 -7.00 -3.07
C LEU A 519 15.90 -7.82 -3.92
N LEU A 520 17.02 -7.22 -4.31
CA LEU A 520 18.15 -7.95 -4.90
C LEU A 520 19.35 -7.83 -3.97
N LEU A 521 19.78 -8.96 -3.40
CA LEU A 521 20.96 -9.04 -2.54
C LEU A 521 22.11 -9.68 -3.32
N ARG A 522 23.27 -9.03 -3.34
CA ARG A 522 24.52 -9.65 -3.81
C ARG A 522 25.44 -9.81 -2.62
N THR A 523 25.87 -11.03 -2.34
CA THR A 523 26.67 -11.35 -1.17
C THR A 523 27.92 -12.15 -1.55
N GLU A 524 29.04 -11.84 -0.91
CA GLU A 524 30.27 -12.63 -1.00
C GLU A 524 30.32 -13.75 0.06
N ARG A 525 29.34 -13.77 0.98
CA ARG A 525 29.28 -14.74 2.07
C ARG A 525 28.98 -16.12 1.52
N ARG A 526 29.67 -17.13 2.05
CA ARG A 526 29.51 -18.54 1.61
C ARG A 526 28.12 -19.10 1.87
N ASP A 527 27.38 -18.57 2.84
CA ASP A 527 26.02 -19.01 3.13
C ASP A 527 25.00 -18.48 2.12
N GLY A 528 25.30 -17.38 1.41
CA GLY A 528 24.55 -16.92 0.24
C GLY A 528 23.09 -16.59 0.52
N LYS A 529 22.75 -16.22 1.76
CA LYS A 529 21.38 -16.26 2.28
C LYS A 529 20.83 -14.90 2.69
N LEU A 530 19.53 -14.69 2.45
CA LEU A 530 18.81 -13.57 3.04
C LEU A 530 18.68 -13.75 4.56
N GLY A 531 18.88 -12.70 5.34
CA GLY A 531 18.88 -12.74 6.81
C GLY A 531 18.09 -11.59 7.41
N SER A 532 17.78 -11.67 8.71
CA SER A 532 16.96 -10.67 9.43
C SER A 532 17.48 -9.24 9.34
N HIS A 533 18.80 -9.05 9.41
CA HIS A 533 19.42 -7.73 9.31
C HIS A 533 19.18 -7.11 7.93
N HIS A 534 19.34 -7.88 6.84
CA HIS A 534 19.04 -7.41 5.48
C HIS A 534 17.59 -6.93 5.33
N VAL A 535 16.62 -7.63 5.94
CA VAL A 535 15.20 -7.23 5.91
C VAL A 535 14.96 -5.95 6.69
N GLN A 536 15.66 -5.79 7.82
CA GLN A 536 15.60 -4.55 8.60
C GLN A 536 16.20 -3.37 7.82
N ASP A 537 17.35 -3.56 7.16
CA ASP A 537 18.00 -2.52 6.37
C ASP A 537 17.19 -2.18 5.12
N ALA A 538 16.56 -3.17 4.49
CA ALA A 538 15.64 -2.96 3.36
C ALA A 538 14.49 -2.02 3.72
N ARG A 539 13.93 -2.13 4.94
CA ARG A 539 12.90 -1.19 5.41
C ARG A 539 13.42 0.23 5.53
N GLU A 540 14.60 0.39 6.15
CA GLU A 540 15.17 1.72 6.37
C GLU A 540 15.58 2.37 5.05
N ALA A 541 16.03 1.59 4.08
CA ALA A 541 16.34 2.03 2.73
C ALA A 541 15.08 2.37 1.92
N ALA A 542 13.98 1.64 2.09
CA ALA A 542 12.76 1.86 1.31
C ALA A 542 12.18 3.28 1.47
N ARG A 543 12.37 3.95 2.62
CA ARG A 543 11.93 5.35 2.79
C ARG A 543 12.66 6.32 1.87
N LEU A 544 13.88 6.01 1.45
CA LEU A 544 14.67 6.85 0.53
C LEU A 544 14.16 6.75 -0.90
N LEU A 545 13.31 5.75 -1.18
CA LEU A 545 12.61 5.59 -2.45
C LEU A 545 11.34 6.44 -2.52
N VAL A 546 10.82 6.92 -1.38
CA VAL A 546 9.71 7.87 -1.36
C VAL A 546 10.26 9.23 -1.79
N GLY A 547 9.90 9.68 -2.99
CA GLY A 547 10.33 10.96 -3.54
C GLY A 547 9.48 12.08 -2.97
N ASP A 548 8.80 12.79 -3.87
CA ASP A 548 7.76 13.77 -3.51
C ASP A 548 6.37 13.12 -3.38
N ALA A 549 6.30 11.79 -3.49
CA ALA A 549 5.05 11.02 -3.50
C ALA A 549 4.06 11.48 -4.59
N SER A 550 4.57 11.93 -5.74
CA SER A 550 3.73 12.33 -6.88
C SER A 550 3.10 11.16 -7.64
N ALA A 551 3.74 9.98 -7.62
CA ALA A 551 3.24 8.77 -8.28
C ALA A 551 2.42 7.89 -7.32
N PRO A 552 1.32 7.24 -7.77
CA PRO A 552 0.50 6.37 -6.91
C PRO A 552 1.27 5.25 -6.19
N SER A 553 2.30 4.69 -6.84
CA SER A 553 3.18 3.67 -6.27
C SER A 553 4.04 4.21 -5.11
N GLU A 554 4.49 5.47 -5.20
CA GLU A 554 5.21 6.14 -4.11
C GLU A 554 4.28 6.45 -2.94
N GLN A 555 3.06 6.91 -3.23
CA GLN A 555 2.03 7.15 -2.21
C GLN A 555 1.68 5.86 -1.46
N ALA A 556 1.50 4.74 -2.19
CA ALA A 556 1.23 3.44 -1.59
C ALA A 556 2.40 2.93 -0.74
N LEU A 557 3.64 3.10 -1.22
CA LEU A 557 4.84 2.79 -0.44
C LEU A 557 4.91 3.63 0.83
N LEU A 558 4.68 4.93 0.73
CA LEU A 558 4.69 5.86 1.86
C LEU A 558 3.63 5.49 2.90
N ALA A 559 2.40 5.19 2.46
CA ALA A 559 1.33 4.76 3.35
C ALA A 559 1.67 3.48 4.10
N ALA A 560 2.24 2.48 3.42
CA ALA A 560 2.69 1.24 4.06
C ALA A 560 3.85 1.47 5.05
N LEU A 561 4.83 2.29 4.67
CA LEU A 561 5.97 2.65 5.52
C LEU A 561 5.53 3.40 6.79
N LEU A 562 4.65 4.38 6.65
CA LEU A 562 4.10 5.12 7.79
C LEU A 562 3.15 4.23 8.61
N GLY A 563 2.33 3.38 8.00
CA GLY A 563 1.49 2.44 8.73
C GLY A 563 2.28 1.39 9.52
N ASP A 564 3.46 1.00 9.04
CA ASP A 564 4.40 0.15 9.78
C ASP A 564 5.05 0.95 10.93
N ARG A 565 5.59 2.13 10.63
CA ARG A 565 6.59 2.78 11.50
C ARG A 565 6.17 4.07 12.17
N ALA A 566 5.13 4.76 11.71
CA ALA A 566 4.67 5.97 12.35
C ALA A 566 4.24 5.70 13.80
N ILE A 567 4.45 6.71 14.64
CA ILE A 567 4.32 6.62 16.08
C ILE A 567 3.18 7.56 16.49
N PRO A 568 1.96 7.04 16.72
CA PRO A 568 0.89 7.84 17.29
C PRO A 568 1.21 8.19 18.76
N GLN A 569 0.78 9.36 19.20
CA GLN A 569 0.90 9.85 20.58
C GLN A 569 -0.38 10.59 20.98
N LEU A 570 -0.80 10.39 22.22
CA LEU A 570 -1.96 11.10 22.79
C LEU A 570 -1.43 12.33 23.51
N VAL A 571 -1.76 13.51 23.02
CA VAL A 571 -1.23 14.78 23.53
C VAL A 571 -2.29 15.47 24.37
N ALA A 572 -1.88 16.13 25.46
CA ALA A 572 -2.79 16.94 26.25
C ALA A 572 -3.15 18.23 25.47
N GLY A 573 -4.42 18.37 25.08
CA GLY A 573 -4.97 19.58 24.46
C GLY A 573 -5.88 20.36 25.40
N PRO A 574 -6.20 21.62 25.05
CA PRO A 574 -7.07 22.49 25.85
C PRO A 574 -8.49 21.93 26.02
N ASP A 575 -9.02 21.27 24.98
CA ASP A 575 -10.36 20.67 24.96
C ASP A 575 -10.35 19.18 25.33
N GLY A 576 -9.21 18.65 25.79
CA GLY A 576 -9.00 17.24 26.09
C GLY A 576 -7.86 16.62 25.27
N PRO A 577 -7.71 15.29 25.32
CA PRO A 577 -6.67 14.58 24.59
C PRO A 577 -6.83 14.75 23.08
N THR A 578 -5.74 15.04 22.39
CA THR A 578 -5.64 15.09 20.93
C THR A 578 -4.75 13.95 20.43
N LEU A 579 -4.76 13.71 19.12
CA LEU A 579 -3.93 12.67 18.51
C LEU A 579 -2.86 13.32 17.64
N ALA A 580 -1.61 13.19 18.06
CA ALA A 580 -0.47 13.48 17.23
C ALA A 580 0.06 12.19 16.62
N ILE A 581 0.66 12.28 15.43
CA ILE A 581 1.37 11.18 14.82
C ILE A 581 2.58 11.72 14.10
N ALA A 582 3.68 10.98 14.19
CA ALA A 582 4.88 11.38 13.50
C ALA A 582 5.64 10.21 12.88
N PRO A 583 6.44 10.46 11.84
CA PRO A 583 7.36 9.47 11.29
C PRO A 583 8.32 8.95 12.37
N PRO A 584 8.99 7.82 12.17
CA PRO A 584 10.04 7.36 13.06
C PRO A 584 11.12 8.42 13.30
N PRO A 585 11.71 8.49 14.51
CA PRO A 585 12.87 9.32 14.75
C PRO A 585 13.98 9.10 13.71
N GLY A 586 14.52 10.19 13.16
CA GLY A 586 15.52 10.22 12.07
C GLY A 586 14.97 10.12 10.65
N TRP A 587 13.67 9.93 10.50
CA TRP A 587 13.00 10.20 9.24
C TRP A 587 12.70 11.69 9.15
N SER A 588 12.57 12.21 7.92
CA SER A 588 12.18 13.62 7.74
C SER A 588 10.75 13.82 8.26
N PRO A 589 10.50 14.81 9.13
CA PRO A 589 9.15 15.15 9.57
C PRO A 589 8.22 15.47 8.39
N GLY A 590 8.77 16.03 7.30
CA GLY A 590 8.01 16.36 6.09
C GLY A 590 7.40 15.16 5.36
N LEU A 591 7.79 13.92 5.69
CA LEU A 591 7.11 12.72 5.17
C LEU A 591 5.64 12.66 5.63
N ALA A 592 5.31 13.26 6.78
CA ALA A 592 3.93 13.33 7.26
C ALA A 592 3.05 14.26 6.41
N ASP A 593 3.67 15.19 5.67
CA ASP A 593 3.01 16.20 4.85
C ASP A 593 2.96 15.82 3.36
N LEU A 594 3.61 14.72 2.98
CA LEU A 594 3.53 14.18 1.62
C LEU A 594 2.15 13.56 1.36
N PRO A 595 1.62 13.67 0.13
CA PRO A 595 0.34 13.09 -0.21
C PRO A 595 0.40 11.57 -0.13
N LEU A 596 -0.58 10.99 0.55
CA LEU A 596 -0.92 9.58 0.55
C LEU A 596 -1.96 9.31 -0.55
N PRO A 597 -2.28 8.03 -0.81
CA PRO A 597 -3.30 7.70 -1.79
C PRO A 597 -4.64 8.37 -1.47
N GLY A 598 -5.23 9.03 -2.48
CA GLY A 598 -6.41 9.90 -2.30
C GLY A 598 -6.09 11.37 -2.01
N GLY A 599 -4.80 11.74 -1.98
CA GLY A 599 -4.34 13.13 -1.79
C GLY A 599 -4.40 13.64 -0.34
N ILE A 600 -4.69 12.75 0.63
CA ILE A 600 -4.68 13.05 2.06
C ILE A 600 -3.26 12.94 2.61
N THR A 601 -2.90 13.72 3.63
CA THR A 601 -1.62 13.55 4.33
C THR A 601 -1.77 12.71 5.60
N LEU A 602 -0.66 12.33 6.23
CA LEU A 602 -0.70 11.65 7.53
C LEU A 602 -1.32 12.56 8.61
N ARG A 603 -1.02 13.86 8.56
CA ARG A 603 -1.60 14.85 9.47
C ARG A 603 -3.10 15.02 9.26
N ASP A 604 -3.56 15.03 8.00
CA ASP A 604 -4.99 15.09 7.71
C ASP A 604 -5.74 13.89 8.29
N MET A 605 -5.16 12.68 8.16
CA MET A 605 -5.74 11.46 8.76
C MET A 605 -5.85 11.56 10.29
N ALA A 606 -4.78 12.00 10.97
CA ALA A 606 -4.82 12.18 12.42
C ALA A 606 -5.86 13.24 12.84
N ALA A 607 -5.92 14.36 12.10
CA ALA A 607 -6.88 15.42 12.34
C ALA A 607 -8.34 14.98 12.08
N THR A 608 -8.58 14.09 11.11
CA THR A 608 -9.89 13.45 10.89
C THR A 608 -10.31 12.63 12.11
N VAL A 609 -9.41 11.80 12.65
CA VAL A 609 -9.68 10.99 13.86
C VAL A 609 -9.92 11.89 15.07
N GLU A 610 -9.12 12.95 15.21
CA GLU A 610 -9.31 13.97 16.22
C GLU A 610 -10.65 14.70 16.09
N ARG A 611 -11.20 14.88 14.90
CA ARG A 611 -12.56 15.46 14.75
C ARG A 611 -13.68 14.43 14.84
N GLY A 612 -13.37 13.12 14.95
CA GLY A 612 -14.37 12.06 14.88
C GLY A 612 -15.05 11.97 13.50
N GLU A 613 -14.37 12.43 12.45
CA GLU A 613 -14.89 12.49 11.09
C GLU A 613 -14.63 11.18 10.32
N VAL A 614 -15.35 10.97 9.23
CA VAL A 614 -15.15 9.82 8.33
C VAL A 614 -14.78 10.31 6.93
N LEU A 615 -13.64 9.85 6.43
CA LEU A 615 -13.17 10.07 5.07
C LEU A 615 -13.83 9.06 4.13
N ARG A 616 -14.61 9.59 3.18
CA ARG A 616 -15.24 8.78 2.13
C ARG A 616 -14.26 8.59 0.98
N VAL A 617 -13.77 7.37 0.85
CA VAL A 617 -12.79 6.97 -0.17
C VAL A 617 -13.49 6.15 -1.26
N ARG A 618 -12.97 6.12 -2.49
CA ARG A 618 -13.51 5.26 -3.57
C ARG A 618 -12.91 3.86 -3.48
N ASP A 619 -13.66 2.83 -3.88
CA ASP A 619 -13.15 1.44 -3.90
C ASP A 619 -12.08 1.20 -4.98
N GLY A 620 -12.10 1.97 -6.06
CA GLY A 620 -11.43 1.67 -7.34
C GLY A 620 -9.91 1.63 -7.35
N ASP A 621 -9.25 1.88 -6.21
CA ASP A 621 -7.81 2.14 -6.15
C ASP A 621 -7.08 1.19 -5.17
N GLY A 622 -7.76 0.19 -4.60
CA GLY A 622 -7.17 -0.66 -3.54
C GLY A 622 -6.80 0.11 -2.26
N LEU A 623 -7.24 1.37 -2.17
CA LEU A 623 -6.98 2.32 -1.08
C LEU A 623 -7.21 1.74 0.32
N PRO A 624 -8.28 0.95 0.58
CA PRO A 624 -8.53 0.46 1.92
C PRO A 624 -7.40 -0.42 2.43
N GLY A 625 -6.87 -1.34 1.60
CA GLY A 625 -5.75 -2.19 1.98
C GLY A 625 -4.43 -1.43 2.14
N VAL A 626 -4.25 -0.36 1.36
CA VAL A 626 -3.03 0.47 1.40
C VAL A 626 -3.00 1.38 2.63
N LEU A 627 -4.14 1.93 3.05
CA LEU A 627 -4.27 2.83 4.20
C LEU A 627 -4.61 2.11 5.51
N GLU A 628 -5.05 0.85 5.47
CA GLU A 628 -5.39 0.07 6.65
C GLU A 628 -4.27 -0.02 7.70
N PRO A 629 -2.99 -0.19 7.34
CA PRO A 629 -1.90 -0.12 8.31
C PRO A 629 -1.85 1.21 9.10
N LEU A 630 -2.27 2.32 8.49
CA LEU A 630 -2.38 3.62 9.15
C LEU A 630 -3.63 3.72 10.04
N GLU A 631 -4.80 3.25 9.57
CA GLU A 631 -5.99 3.16 10.43
C GLU A 631 -5.72 2.30 11.67
N ARG A 632 -4.97 1.20 11.53
CA ARG A 632 -4.57 0.38 12.69
C ARG A 632 -3.83 1.19 13.75
N LYS A 633 -2.96 2.12 13.34
CA LYS A 633 -2.22 3.01 14.26
C LYS A 633 -3.11 4.04 14.92
N LEU A 634 -4.01 4.65 14.15
CA LEU A 634 -4.78 5.82 14.58
C LEU A 634 -6.10 5.45 15.28
N GLY A 635 -6.71 4.34 14.89
CA GLY A 635 -8.10 3.99 15.17
C GLY A 635 -8.82 3.60 13.88
N PHE A 636 -9.56 2.50 13.92
CA PHE A 636 -10.31 2.03 12.77
C PHE A 636 -11.65 2.76 12.63
N GLY A 637 -12.13 2.82 11.40
CA GLY A 637 -13.51 3.17 11.06
C GLY A 637 -13.69 4.58 10.49
N HIS A 638 -12.60 5.34 10.42
CA HIS A 638 -12.55 6.66 9.80
C HIS A 638 -12.38 6.59 8.28
N LEU A 639 -12.01 5.45 7.70
CA LEU A 639 -12.10 5.25 6.25
C LEU A 639 -13.38 4.50 5.89
N ALA A 640 -14.19 5.08 5.00
CA ALA A 640 -15.48 4.51 4.59
C ALA A 640 -15.61 4.33 3.08
N PRO A 641 -14.79 3.46 2.46
CA PRO A 641 -15.01 3.02 1.09
C PRO A 641 -16.34 2.24 0.99
N PRO A 642 -17.06 2.28 -0.15
CA PRO A 642 -18.36 1.61 -0.27
C PRO A 642 -18.32 0.11 0.09
N SER A 643 -17.22 -0.59 -0.20
CA SER A 643 -17.01 -1.99 0.21
C SER A 643 -17.02 -2.20 1.73
N LEU A 644 -16.37 -1.32 2.52
CA LEU A 644 -16.33 -1.44 3.98
C LEU A 644 -17.60 -0.92 4.66
N ARG A 645 -18.29 0.05 4.05
CA ARG A 645 -19.54 0.60 4.63
C ARG A 645 -20.64 -0.44 4.81
N ARG A 646 -20.63 -1.51 4.02
CA ARG A 646 -21.57 -2.65 4.14
C ARG A 646 -20.93 -3.89 4.75
N ALA A 647 -19.72 -3.77 5.29
CA ALA A 647 -19.05 -4.85 6.00
C ALA A 647 -19.30 -4.74 7.50
N PHE A 648 -19.37 -5.90 8.15
CA PHE A 648 -19.70 -6.00 9.57
C PHE A 648 -18.67 -6.89 10.27
N VAL A 649 -18.30 -6.49 11.48
CA VAL A 649 -17.31 -7.16 12.32
C VAL A 649 -17.97 -8.34 13.05
N ALA A 650 -19.12 -8.05 13.67
CA ALA A 650 -19.91 -8.98 14.46
C ALA A 650 -21.39 -8.57 14.43
N GLY A 651 -22.27 -9.44 14.91
CA GLY A 651 -23.68 -9.12 15.03
C GLY A 651 -24.49 -10.23 15.68
N VAL A 652 -25.64 -9.84 16.22
CA VAL A 652 -26.65 -10.75 16.76
C VAL A 652 -27.99 -10.49 16.06
N ALA A 653 -28.73 -11.55 15.80
CA ALA A 653 -30.01 -11.54 15.11
C ALA A 653 -31.09 -12.13 16.02
N ARG A 654 -32.31 -11.57 15.95
CA ARG A 654 -33.44 -12.07 16.72
C ARG A 654 -34.15 -13.18 15.94
N SER A 655 -34.06 -14.42 16.43
CA SER A 655 -34.68 -15.60 15.82
C SER A 655 -35.40 -16.44 16.88
N GLY A 656 -36.67 -16.75 16.64
CA GLY A 656 -37.50 -17.49 17.59
C GLY A 656 -37.68 -16.80 18.95
N GLY A 657 -37.65 -15.46 18.98
CA GLY A 657 -37.78 -14.66 20.21
C GLY A 657 -36.50 -14.50 21.03
N ALA A 658 -35.38 -15.13 20.63
CA ALA A 658 -34.08 -15.00 21.28
C ALA A 658 -33.07 -14.31 20.37
N TRP A 659 -32.13 -13.58 20.96
CA TRP A 659 -30.96 -13.05 20.26
C TRP A 659 -29.90 -14.15 20.12
N ARG A 660 -29.39 -14.33 18.91
CA ARG A 660 -28.36 -15.32 18.58
C ARG A 660 -27.31 -14.69 17.69
N GLU A 661 -26.09 -15.19 17.80
CA GLU A 661 -24.98 -14.77 16.95
C GLU A 661 -25.26 -14.97 15.45
N ILE A 662 -24.75 -14.05 14.63
CA ILE A 662 -24.76 -14.15 13.16
C ILE A 662 -23.43 -14.69 12.65
N ASP A 663 -23.49 -15.76 11.85
CA ASP A 663 -22.35 -16.23 11.07
C ASP A 663 -22.35 -15.66 9.63
N PHE A 664 -21.68 -14.53 9.45
CA PHE A 664 -21.54 -13.85 8.16
C PHE A 664 -20.78 -14.66 7.09
N GLY A 665 -20.16 -15.80 7.43
CA GLY A 665 -19.48 -16.67 6.46
C GLY A 665 -20.43 -17.61 5.70
N ILE A 666 -21.61 -17.89 6.25
CA ILE A 666 -22.47 -18.99 5.78
C ILE A 666 -23.86 -18.51 5.43
N THR A 667 -24.38 -17.47 6.10
CA THR A 667 -25.81 -17.16 6.03
C THR A 667 -26.10 -15.72 5.60
N ASP A 668 -27.04 -15.58 4.66
CA ASP A 668 -27.66 -14.30 4.34
C ASP A 668 -28.58 -13.90 5.51
N ILE A 669 -28.30 -12.75 6.13
CA ILE A 669 -29.00 -12.25 7.32
C ILE A 669 -30.51 -12.19 7.06
N GLY A 670 -30.92 -11.83 5.83
CA GLY A 670 -32.32 -11.73 5.43
C GLY A 670 -33.08 -13.05 5.47
N GLN A 671 -32.39 -14.19 5.44
CA GLN A 671 -33.02 -15.51 5.54
C GLN A 671 -33.24 -15.96 6.99
N VAL A 672 -32.55 -15.36 7.96
CA VAL A 672 -32.48 -15.88 9.34
C VAL A 672 -33.26 -15.03 10.32
N ALA A 673 -33.35 -13.73 10.08
CA ALA A 673 -34.01 -12.80 11.01
C ALA A 673 -34.57 -11.56 10.33
N ALA A 674 -35.64 -11.04 10.92
CA ALA A 674 -36.24 -9.76 10.55
C ALA A 674 -35.63 -8.57 11.31
N GLN A 675 -34.79 -8.83 12.32
CA GLN A 675 -34.19 -7.82 13.20
C GLN A 675 -32.77 -8.27 13.61
N ALA A 676 -31.80 -7.35 13.55
CA ALA A 676 -30.42 -7.61 13.96
C ALA A 676 -29.74 -6.37 14.57
N LEU A 677 -28.72 -6.60 15.40
CA LEU A 677 -27.73 -5.62 15.83
C LEU A 677 -26.39 -5.96 15.21
N LEU A 678 -25.76 -5.01 14.55
CA LEU A 678 -24.54 -5.21 13.78
C LEU A 678 -23.47 -4.22 14.23
N VAL A 679 -22.25 -4.72 14.45
CA VAL A 679 -21.05 -3.90 14.59
C VAL A 679 -20.49 -3.62 13.20
N THR A 680 -20.46 -2.35 12.82
CA THR A 680 -20.03 -1.93 11.48
C THR A 680 -18.50 -1.93 11.37
N ALA A 681 -17.98 -2.13 10.16
CA ALA A 681 -16.53 -2.03 9.90
C ALA A 681 -16.02 -0.58 9.80
N THR A 682 -16.94 0.40 9.81
CA THR A 682 -16.69 1.85 9.70
C THR A 682 -17.69 2.62 10.56
N LEU A 683 -17.34 3.83 11.03
CA LEU A 683 -18.26 4.66 11.83
C LEU A 683 -19.48 5.14 10.99
N GLU A 684 -19.35 5.20 9.65
CA GLU A 684 -20.45 5.49 8.71
C GLU A 684 -21.04 4.23 8.05
N GLY A 685 -21.16 3.14 8.82
CA GLY A 685 -21.71 1.89 8.33
C GLY A 685 -23.16 2.02 7.85
N LEU A 686 -23.51 1.20 6.85
CA LEU A 686 -24.82 1.12 6.20
C LEU A 686 -25.49 -0.21 6.54
N ALA A 687 -26.82 -0.26 6.46
CA ALA A 687 -27.55 -1.51 6.58
C ALA A 687 -27.18 -2.49 5.45
N PRO A 688 -27.26 -3.82 5.71
CA PRO A 688 -27.24 -4.83 4.66
C PRO A 688 -28.35 -4.57 3.63
N GLU A 689 -28.20 -5.13 2.43
CA GLU A 689 -29.25 -5.06 1.42
C GLU A 689 -30.54 -5.74 1.92
N GLY A 690 -31.70 -5.09 1.73
CA GLY A 690 -32.99 -5.58 2.23
C GLY A 690 -33.32 -5.20 3.68
N PHE A 691 -32.43 -4.50 4.36
CA PHE A 691 -32.65 -3.97 5.71
C PHE A 691 -32.59 -2.44 5.73
N ASP A 692 -33.33 -1.85 6.66
CA ASP A 692 -33.27 -0.43 6.99
C ASP A 692 -32.57 -0.24 8.35
N VAL A 693 -31.83 0.86 8.52
CA VAL A 693 -31.29 1.24 9.83
C VAL A 693 -32.42 1.87 10.64
N GLU A 694 -32.90 1.15 11.65
CA GLU A 694 -33.96 1.62 12.55
C GLU A 694 -33.38 2.47 13.69
N GLN A 695 -32.28 2.04 14.29
CA GLN A 695 -31.66 2.70 15.43
C GLN A 695 -30.13 2.64 15.36
N ARG A 696 -29.44 3.66 15.86
CA ARG A 696 -27.99 3.65 16.10
C ARG A 696 -27.72 3.63 17.60
N PHE A 697 -26.76 2.79 18.02
CA PHE A 697 -26.39 2.61 19.42
C PHE A 697 -24.92 3.01 19.61
N GLY A 698 -24.64 4.31 19.48
CA GLY A 698 -23.27 4.82 19.37
C GLY A 698 -22.83 4.94 17.92
N GLU A 699 -21.52 4.93 17.69
CA GLU A 699 -20.95 5.14 16.36
C GLU A 699 -20.71 3.81 15.63
N THR A 700 -20.45 2.74 16.39
CA THR A 700 -20.04 1.45 15.81
C THR A 700 -21.18 0.46 15.63
N ILE A 701 -22.37 0.72 16.22
CA ILE A 701 -23.45 -0.26 16.28
C ILE A 701 -24.72 0.26 15.64
N ILE A 702 -25.28 -0.53 14.72
CA ILE A 702 -26.56 -0.27 14.07
C ILE A 702 -27.56 -1.37 14.40
N GLY A 703 -28.78 -0.97 14.75
CA GLY A 703 -29.97 -1.82 14.79
C GLY A 703 -30.69 -1.75 13.46
N VAL A 704 -30.88 -2.90 12.84
CA VAL A 704 -31.48 -3.02 11.51
C VAL A 704 -32.71 -3.93 11.54
N THR A 705 -33.70 -3.60 10.72
CA THR A 705 -34.91 -4.40 10.51
C THR A 705 -35.24 -4.55 9.04
N THR A 706 -35.93 -5.63 8.68
CA THR A 706 -36.49 -5.77 7.33
C THR A 706 -37.63 -4.79 7.13
N ALA A 707 -37.85 -4.38 5.87
CA ALA A 707 -38.88 -3.41 5.53
C ALA A 707 -40.25 -3.77 6.13
N GLY A 708 -40.81 -2.87 6.95
CA GLY A 708 -42.12 -3.04 7.60
C GLY A 708 -42.11 -3.78 8.94
N VAL A 709 -40.96 -4.19 9.45
CA VAL A 709 -40.81 -4.77 10.80
C VAL A 709 -40.35 -3.68 11.77
N VAL A 710 -40.98 -3.63 12.94
CA VAL A 710 -40.58 -2.75 14.04
C VAL A 710 -39.70 -3.55 14.99
N GLY A 711 -38.53 -3.01 15.32
CA GLY A 711 -37.60 -3.64 16.24
C GLY A 711 -38.15 -3.67 17.66
N GLU A 712 -37.88 -4.77 18.35
CA GLU A 712 -38.29 -5.00 19.73
C GLU A 712 -37.09 -5.52 20.55
N ASP A 713 -37.09 -5.29 21.87
CA ASP A 713 -36.07 -5.83 22.79
C ASP A 713 -34.61 -5.50 22.38
N TRP A 714 -34.35 -4.26 21.97
CA TRP A 714 -33.00 -3.80 21.65
C TRP A 714 -32.03 -3.86 22.83
N GLU A 715 -32.52 -3.75 24.07
CA GLU A 715 -31.70 -3.89 25.27
C GLU A 715 -31.20 -5.34 25.45
N GLY A 716 -32.08 -6.34 25.30
CA GLY A 716 -31.68 -7.75 25.29
C GLY A 716 -30.68 -8.06 24.19
N GLY A 717 -30.86 -7.46 23.01
CA GLY A 717 -29.92 -7.58 21.90
C GLY A 717 -28.55 -6.97 22.21
N ARG A 718 -28.50 -5.79 22.84
CA ARG A 718 -27.24 -5.13 23.23
C ARG A 718 -26.46 -5.96 24.25
N ARG A 719 -27.13 -6.56 25.24
CA ARG A 719 -26.49 -7.47 26.21
C ARG A 719 -25.97 -8.74 25.54
N ALA A 720 -26.75 -9.33 24.63
CA ALA A 720 -26.31 -10.49 23.85
C ALA A 720 -25.08 -10.14 23.00
N LEU A 721 -25.09 -9.01 22.31
CA LEU A 721 -23.96 -8.56 21.50
C LEU A 721 -22.70 -8.30 22.35
N LEU A 722 -22.84 -7.68 23.53
CA LEU A 722 -21.75 -7.44 24.46
C LEU A 722 -21.09 -8.76 24.91
N PHE A 723 -21.90 -9.74 25.28
CA PHE A 723 -21.43 -11.08 25.66
C PHE A 723 -20.65 -11.76 24.52
N GLU A 724 -21.20 -11.75 23.30
CA GLU A 724 -20.55 -12.35 22.13
C GLU A 724 -19.21 -11.67 21.79
N LEU A 725 -19.17 -10.33 21.83
CA LEU A 725 -17.94 -9.59 21.56
C LEU A 725 -16.85 -9.88 22.59
N GLN A 726 -17.20 -10.00 23.87
CA GLN A 726 -16.24 -10.33 24.93
C GLN A 726 -15.61 -11.70 24.70
N GLN A 727 -16.44 -12.71 24.46
CA GLN A 727 -15.98 -14.08 24.21
C GLN A 727 -15.03 -14.12 23.01
N ARG A 728 -15.38 -13.46 21.90
CA ARG A 728 -14.55 -13.44 20.70
C ARG A 728 -13.25 -12.65 20.85
N LEU A 729 -13.24 -11.57 21.64
CA LEU A 729 -12.01 -10.83 21.99
C LEU A 729 -11.09 -11.62 22.92
N GLU A 730 -11.64 -12.50 23.76
CA GLU A 730 -10.87 -13.45 24.58
C GLU A 730 -10.25 -14.56 23.73
N ASP A 731 -11.03 -15.15 22.83
CA ASP A 731 -10.61 -16.26 21.97
C ASP A 731 -9.79 -15.83 20.74
N ARG A 732 -9.64 -14.51 20.51
CA ARG A 732 -9.03 -13.91 19.31
C ARG A 732 -9.65 -14.44 18.00
N SER A 733 -10.94 -14.75 18.03
CA SER A 733 -11.66 -15.48 16.97
C SER A 733 -12.54 -14.56 16.09
N LEU A 734 -12.33 -13.25 16.13
CA LEU A 734 -13.07 -12.26 15.32
C LEU A 734 -12.77 -12.30 13.81
N LEU A 735 -12.08 -13.33 13.31
CA LEU A 735 -11.65 -13.42 11.92
C LEU A 735 -12.85 -13.51 10.96
N ARG A 736 -12.82 -12.69 9.90
CA ARG A 736 -13.82 -12.71 8.83
C ARG A 736 -13.11 -12.75 7.46
N PRO A 737 -13.68 -13.41 6.43
CA PRO A 737 -13.00 -13.55 5.13
C PRO A 737 -12.76 -12.23 4.39
N ARG A 738 -13.49 -11.16 4.74
CA ARG A 738 -13.48 -9.87 4.02
C ARG A 738 -12.87 -8.72 4.82
N LEU A 739 -12.52 -8.93 6.09
CA LEU A 739 -11.97 -7.90 6.97
C LEU A 739 -10.66 -8.41 7.58
N SER A 740 -9.70 -7.51 7.81
CA SER A 740 -8.49 -7.87 8.53
C SER A 740 -8.80 -8.20 10.00
N ALA A 741 -7.96 -9.07 10.59
CA ALA A 741 -8.05 -9.39 12.02
C ALA A 741 -7.94 -8.13 12.90
N ASP A 742 -7.02 -7.23 12.54
CA ASP A 742 -6.76 -5.99 13.26
C ASP A 742 -7.99 -5.07 13.27
N ARG A 743 -8.68 -4.92 12.13
CA ARG A 743 -9.92 -4.12 12.05
C ARG A 743 -11.03 -4.72 12.88
N CYS A 744 -11.21 -6.03 12.80
CA CYS A 744 -12.22 -6.71 13.61
C CYS A 744 -11.97 -6.52 15.10
N GLU A 745 -10.72 -6.66 15.55
CA GLU A 745 -10.35 -6.43 16.95
C GLU A 745 -10.57 -4.97 17.37
N GLY A 746 -10.11 -4.00 16.56
CA GLY A 746 -10.24 -2.58 16.87
C GLY A 746 -11.70 -2.11 16.95
N MET A 747 -12.50 -2.40 15.93
CA MET A 747 -13.93 -2.03 15.93
C MET A 747 -14.72 -2.80 17.00
N GLY A 748 -14.39 -4.07 17.23
CA GLY A 748 -15.02 -4.87 18.28
C GLY A 748 -14.72 -4.33 19.69
N ARG A 749 -13.49 -3.90 19.94
CA ARG A 749 -13.10 -3.31 21.24
C ARG A 749 -13.81 -1.98 21.49
N LEU A 750 -13.90 -1.12 20.48
CA LEU A 750 -14.65 0.14 20.57
C LEU A 750 -16.14 -0.13 20.84
N ALA A 751 -16.75 -1.09 20.15
CA ALA A 751 -18.14 -1.49 20.37
C ALA A 751 -18.39 -2.04 21.79
N VAL A 752 -17.45 -2.79 22.37
CA VAL A 752 -17.56 -3.26 23.77
C VAL A 752 -17.57 -2.09 24.75
N LEU A 753 -16.71 -1.09 24.55
CA LEU A 753 -16.70 0.12 25.39
C LEU A 753 -18.02 0.90 25.27
N GLU A 754 -18.53 1.08 24.05
CA GLU A 754 -19.82 1.73 23.80
C GLU A 754 -20.98 1.00 24.46
N LEU A 755 -21.03 -0.34 24.35
CA LEU A 755 -22.09 -1.16 24.97
C LEU A 755 -22.01 -1.16 26.49
N ALA A 756 -20.81 -1.33 27.07
CA ALA A 756 -20.62 -1.35 28.51
C ALA A 756 -21.05 -0.02 29.15
N GLU A 757 -20.73 1.10 28.52
CA GLU A 757 -21.19 2.42 28.95
C GLU A 757 -22.71 2.57 28.84
N GLN A 758 -23.28 2.26 27.68
CA GLN A 758 -24.72 2.40 27.44
C GLN A 758 -25.59 1.49 28.32
N LEU A 759 -25.08 0.33 28.73
CA LEU A 759 -25.75 -0.64 29.61
C LEU A 759 -25.46 -0.39 31.10
N GLY A 760 -24.53 0.52 31.43
CA GLY A 760 -24.07 0.74 32.79
C GLY A 760 -23.24 -0.42 33.37
N GLU A 761 -22.79 -1.35 32.54
CA GLU A 761 -22.03 -2.53 32.93
C GLU A 761 -20.52 -2.23 32.99
N THR A 762 -20.16 -1.22 33.79
CA THR A 762 -18.77 -0.69 33.84
C THR A 762 -17.77 -1.57 34.61
N ASP A 763 -18.24 -2.56 35.36
CA ASP A 763 -17.39 -3.51 36.11
C ASP A 763 -16.89 -4.69 35.26
N ILE A 764 -17.24 -4.72 33.97
CA ILE A 764 -16.76 -5.71 33.04
C ILE A 764 -15.27 -5.50 32.73
N PRO A 765 -14.42 -6.54 32.77
CA PRO A 765 -13.01 -6.44 32.42
C PRO A 765 -12.81 -6.25 30.91
N VAL A 766 -12.43 -5.04 30.48
CA VAL A 766 -12.32 -4.70 29.05
C VAL A 766 -10.87 -4.62 28.57
N LEU A 767 -9.96 -4.01 29.33
CA LEU A 767 -8.62 -3.67 28.86
C LEU A 767 -7.52 -4.34 29.66
N VAL A 768 -6.48 -4.79 28.96
CA VAL A 768 -5.25 -5.37 29.54
C VAL A 768 -4.23 -4.24 29.73
N PRO A 769 -3.63 -4.09 30.92
CA PRO A 769 -2.52 -3.15 31.11
C PRO A 769 -1.29 -3.54 30.26
N THR A 770 -0.42 -2.58 29.95
CA THR A 770 0.72 -2.76 29.04
C THR A 770 1.80 -3.72 29.55
N ASP A 771 1.84 -4.01 30.85
CA ASP A 771 2.73 -5.02 31.45
C ASP A 771 2.20 -6.47 31.28
N GLY A 772 1.03 -6.66 30.67
CA GLY A 772 0.40 -7.96 30.51
C GLY A 772 -0.33 -8.47 31.75
N GLY A 773 -0.60 -7.60 32.74
CA GLY A 773 -1.41 -7.93 33.91
C GLY A 773 -2.86 -8.34 33.58
N GLY A 774 -3.63 -8.70 34.60
CA GLY A 774 -5.05 -9.06 34.42
C GLY A 774 -5.88 -7.90 33.82
N ARG A 775 -6.91 -8.25 33.03
CA ARG A 775 -7.86 -7.27 32.48
C ARG A 775 -8.49 -6.45 33.61
N ARG A 776 -8.68 -5.16 33.37
CA ARG A 776 -9.30 -4.20 34.29
C ARG A 776 -10.65 -3.76 33.78
N SER A 777 -11.54 -3.50 34.72
CA SER A 777 -12.86 -2.99 34.39
C SER A 777 -12.82 -1.52 33.96
N LEU A 778 -13.83 -1.09 33.21
CA LEU A 778 -13.95 0.31 32.82
C LEU A 778 -14.03 1.23 34.06
N ASN A 779 -14.72 0.78 35.12
CA ASN A 779 -14.80 1.46 36.41
C ASN A 779 -13.44 1.55 37.12
N GLU A 780 -12.69 0.44 37.20
CA GLU A 780 -11.33 0.44 37.77
C GLU A 780 -10.40 1.41 37.03
N ILE A 781 -10.45 1.41 35.69
CA ILE A 781 -9.61 2.29 34.86
C ILE A 781 -9.95 3.76 35.06
N ARG A 782 -11.24 4.09 35.18
CA ARG A 782 -11.72 5.47 35.39
C ARG A 782 -11.35 6.02 36.77
N THR A 783 -11.32 5.17 37.80
CA THR A 783 -11.24 5.61 39.20
C THR A 783 -9.87 5.42 39.84
N HIS A 784 -9.03 4.52 39.31
CA HIS A 784 -7.75 4.22 39.93
C HIS A 784 -6.71 5.33 39.69
N ALA A 785 -6.13 5.87 40.76
CA ALA A 785 -5.20 7.01 40.69
C ALA A 785 -3.91 6.75 39.87
N ALA A 786 -3.49 5.48 39.77
CA ALA A 786 -2.36 5.08 38.94
C ALA A 786 -2.73 4.78 37.47
N ALA A 787 -4.01 4.84 37.10
CA ALA A 787 -4.43 4.57 35.73
C ALA A 787 -3.82 5.60 34.78
N ARG A 788 -3.21 5.12 33.70
CA ARG A 788 -2.59 5.92 32.66
C ARG A 788 -3.02 5.43 31.27
N ALA A 789 -3.02 6.32 30.29
CA ALA A 789 -3.30 6.00 28.91
C ALA A 789 -2.11 6.38 28.03
N VAL A 790 -1.76 5.49 27.11
CA VAL A 790 -0.78 5.73 26.04
C VAL A 790 -1.40 5.38 24.70
N ALA A 791 -0.97 6.04 23.62
CA ALA A 791 -1.45 5.73 22.28
C ALA A 791 -1.20 4.26 21.94
N ARG A 792 -2.23 3.57 21.43
CA ARG A 792 -2.11 2.24 20.86
C ARG A 792 -1.10 2.29 19.71
N HIS A 793 -0.16 1.34 19.68
CA HIS A 793 0.93 1.30 18.69
C HIS A 793 1.91 2.50 18.69
N GLY A 794 1.84 3.36 19.70
CA GLY A 794 2.78 4.46 19.94
C GLY A 794 4.04 3.98 20.69
N ILE A 795 4.34 4.67 21.79
CA ILE A 795 5.48 4.32 22.65
C ILE A 795 5.21 2.98 23.33
N ARG A 796 6.13 2.02 23.14
CA ARG A 796 6.06 0.70 23.78
C ARG A 796 6.48 0.85 25.23
N ILE A 797 5.59 0.55 26.15
CA ILE A 797 5.84 0.56 27.59
C ILE A 797 5.35 -0.74 28.20
N ALA A 798 6.00 -1.17 29.29
CA ALA A 798 5.51 -2.22 30.16
C ALA A 798 5.36 -1.62 31.56
N GLU A 799 4.15 -1.18 31.88
CA GLU A 799 3.84 -0.54 33.16
C GLU A 799 2.46 -1.00 33.69
N PRO A 800 2.37 -1.36 34.98
CA PRO A 800 1.09 -1.64 35.62
C PRO A 800 0.16 -0.44 35.50
N TRP A 801 -1.15 -0.68 35.34
CA TRP A 801 -2.18 0.37 35.24
C TRP A 801 -1.99 1.36 34.08
N THR A 802 -1.09 1.10 33.14
CA THR A 802 -1.02 1.86 31.88
C THR A 802 -1.72 1.07 30.78
N PHE A 803 -2.60 1.70 30.02
CA PHE A 803 -3.41 1.07 28.98
C PHE A 803 -3.11 1.66 27.60
N ALA A 804 -2.90 0.80 26.60
CA ALA A 804 -2.67 1.20 25.22
C ALA A 804 -4.00 1.31 24.45
N VAL A 805 -4.42 2.54 24.17
CA VAL A 805 -5.77 2.87 23.64
C VAL A 805 -5.68 3.81 22.44
N THR A 806 -6.66 3.74 21.54
CA THR A 806 -6.85 4.73 20.48
C THR A 806 -7.52 5.98 21.05
N LEU A 807 -7.59 7.06 20.27
CA LEU A 807 -8.27 8.28 20.73
C LEU A 807 -9.77 8.04 20.97
N ASP A 808 -10.45 7.30 20.09
CA ASP A 808 -11.89 7.02 20.25
C ASP A 808 -12.19 6.15 21.46
N GLU A 809 -11.34 5.15 21.73
CA GLU A 809 -11.44 4.36 22.96
C GLU A 809 -11.20 5.21 24.20
N LEU A 810 -10.20 6.12 24.18
CA LEU A 810 -9.95 7.02 25.30
C LEU A 810 -11.14 7.95 25.55
N ARG A 811 -11.81 8.43 24.49
CA ARG A 811 -13.05 9.21 24.61
C ARG A 811 -14.14 8.44 25.32
N ARG A 812 -14.33 7.14 24.99
CA ARG A 812 -15.28 6.27 25.72
C ARG A 812 -14.84 5.95 27.13
N ILE A 813 -13.53 5.93 27.41
CA ILE A 813 -13.03 5.69 28.76
C ILE A 813 -13.22 6.91 29.66
N ARG A 814 -13.07 8.12 29.13
CA ARG A 814 -13.31 9.36 29.89
C ARG A 814 -14.80 9.65 29.98
N LEU A 815 -15.27 10.08 31.14
CA LEU A 815 -16.67 10.51 31.29
C LEU A 815 -16.81 11.94 30.80
N ASP A 816 -17.77 12.19 29.92
CA ASP A 816 -18.04 13.50 29.32
C ASP A 816 -18.06 14.62 30.39
N GLY A 817 -17.24 15.64 30.17
CA GLY A 817 -17.19 16.85 31.00
C GLY A 817 -16.51 16.70 32.37
N THR A 818 -15.97 15.54 32.71
CA THR A 818 -15.17 15.38 33.93
C THR A 818 -13.70 15.15 33.59
N HIS A 819 -12.79 15.76 34.35
CA HIS A 819 -11.38 15.38 34.33
C HIS A 819 -11.13 13.97 34.93
N ALA A 820 -12.19 13.18 35.17
CA ALA A 820 -12.11 11.84 35.70
C ALA A 820 -11.79 10.83 34.58
N GLY A 821 -10.66 10.14 34.73
CA GLY A 821 -10.16 9.15 33.79
C GLY A 821 -8.65 8.95 33.93
N PRO A 822 -8.05 8.04 33.15
CA PRO A 822 -6.61 7.86 33.15
C PRO A 822 -5.89 9.15 32.71
N ALA A 823 -4.80 9.48 33.40
CA ALA A 823 -3.90 10.54 32.96
C ALA A 823 -3.10 10.07 31.73
N LEU A 824 -2.73 10.99 30.85
CA LEU A 824 -1.93 10.64 29.69
C LEU A 824 -0.49 10.31 30.11
N ARG A 825 0.16 9.45 29.36
CA ARG A 825 1.55 9.02 29.55
C ARG A 825 2.33 9.31 28.29
N TYR A 826 3.45 10.03 28.40
CA TYR A 826 4.20 10.58 27.27
C TYR A 826 3.33 11.46 26.37
N ASP A 827 2.68 12.45 26.97
CA ASP A 827 1.72 13.35 26.32
C ASP A 827 2.35 14.59 25.70
N ASP A 828 3.67 14.58 25.59
CA ASP A 828 4.45 15.56 24.87
C ASP A 828 4.19 15.52 23.37
N ASP A 829 4.38 16.67 22.71
CA ASP A 829 4.41 16.73 21.25
C ASP A 829 5.49 15.75 20.70
N PRO A 830 5.20 14.96 19.66
CA PRO A 830 6.17 14.04 19.07
C PRO A 830 7.51 14.68 18.68
N ASP A 831 7.52 15.97 18.32
CA ASP A 831 8.73 16.71 17.95
C ASP A 831 9.74 16.79 19.11
N VAL A 832 9.28 16.68 20.36
CA VAL A 832 10.13 16.55 21.55
C VAL A 832 11.03 15.31 21.45
N TRP A 833 10.55 14.25 20.81
CA TRP A 833 11.18 12.93 20.77
C TRP A 833 11.86 12.60 19.44
N HIS A 834 11.98 13.56 18.52
CA HIS A 834 12.56 13.29 17.19
C HIS A 834 14.07 13.43 17.09
N ASP A 835 14.62 14.52 17.61
CA ASP A 835 16.05 14.82 17.52
C ASP A 835 16.53 15.54 18.78
N LEU A 836 17.72 16.14 18.73
CA LEU A 836 18.16 17.09 19.74
C LEU A 836 17.33 18.38 19.57
N PRO A 837 16.41 18.75 20.49
CA PRO A 837 15.68 20.01 20.35
C PRO A 837 16.64 21.18 20.15
N GLN A 838 16.37 22.01 19.13
CA GLN A 838 17.08 23.27 18.94
C GLN A 838 16.45 24.32 19.85
N GLY A 839 16.92 24.39 21.10
CA GLY A 839 16.47 25.40 22.08
C GLY A 839 16.52 24.93 23.53
N GLU A 840 16.62 25.89 24.46
CA GLU A 840 16.55 25.68 25.92
C GLU A 840 15.10 25.77 26.47
N LEU A 841 14.13 26.18 25.64
CA LEU A 841 12.74 26.35 26.07
C LEU A 841 12.17 25.03 26.60
N GLY A 842 11.65 25.06 27.84
CA GLY A 842 11.05 23.91 28.52
C GLY A 842 12.02 23.04 29.33
N TRP A 843 13.32 23.36 29.39
CA TRP A 843 14.32 22.58 30.11
C TRP A 843 15.00 23.38 31.23
N LEU A 844 15.06 22.81 32.43
CA LEU A 844 15.86 23.33 33.54
C LEU A 844 17.34 22.97 33.38
N LEU A 845 17.56 21.70 33.03
CA LEU A 845 18.86 21.11 32.75
C LEU A 845 18.72 20.11 31.62
N ARG A 846 19.69 20.06 30.72
CA ARG A 846 19.75 19.09 29.64
C ARG A 846 21.21 18.81 29.30
N GLU A 847 21.52 17.53 29.11
CA GLU A 847 22.84 17.08 28.69
C GLU A 847 22.74 16.20 27.45
N ASP A 848 23.64 16.44 26.50
CA ASP A 848 23.93 15.48 25.43
C ASP A 848 24.61 14.25 26.02
N PHE A 849 24.13 13.08 25.62
CA PHE A 849 24.59 11.79 26.11
C PHE A 849 25.31 11.04 24.99
N ARG A 850 26.64 10.87 25.12
CA ARG A 850 27.48 10.13 24.16
C ARG A 850 28.47 9.22 24.89
N VAL A 851 27.99 8.11 25.44
CA VAL A 851 28.80 7.22 26.28
C VAL A 851 28.50 5.75 25.95
N GLY A 852 29.52 4.89 25.91
CA GLY A 852 29.33 3.43 25.80
C GLY A 852 28.60 2.98 24.53
N GLY A 853 28.85 3.65 23.40
CA GLY A 853 28.16 3.37 22.14
C GLY A 853 26.72 3.90 22.09
N LEU A 854 26.26 4.63 23.10
CA LEU A 854 24.97 5.31 23.08
C LEU A 854 25.13 6.76 22.61
N LYS A 855 24.09 7.25 21.96
CA LYS A 855 23.90 8.67 21.61
C LYS A 855 22.53 9.08 22.09
N GLY A 856 22.35 10.35 22.44
CA GLY A 856 21.09 10.82 22.96
C GLY A 856 21.17 12.11 23.73
N TRP A 857 20.14 12.37 24.51
CA TRP A 857 20.09 13.44 25.49
C TRP A 857 19.23 13.02 26.68
N LEU A 858 19.53 13.58 27.85
CA LEU A 858 18.71 13.49 29.05
C LEU A 858 18.46 14.90 29.59
N GLY A 859 17.33 15.15 30.25
CA GLY A 859 17.03 16.46 30.83
C GLY A 859 15.93 16.46 31.89
N LEU A 860 15.85 17.59 32.61
CA LEU A 860 14.85 17.93 33.59
C LEU A 860 13.95 19.04 33.02
N ARG A 861 12.65 18.80 32.88
CA ARG A 861 11.69 19.73 32.28
C ARG A 861 11.19 20.82 33.23
N ILE A 862 10.64 21.90 32.67
CA ILE A 862 9.93 22.95 33.41
C ILE A 862 8.50 23.05 32.87
N PRO A 863 7.45 22.93 33.72
CA PRO A 863 7.51 22.62 35.14
C PRO A 863 7.96 21.16 35.42
N PHE A 864 8.14 20.81 36.70
CA PHE A 864 8.35 19.42 37.09
C PHE A 864 7.16 18.57 36.63
N ASP A 865 7.46 17.55 35.84
CA ASP A 865 6.48 16.58 35.39
C ASP A 865 6.77 15.23 36.06
N PRO A 866 5.88 14.70 36.92
CA PRO A 866 6.06 13.39 37.52
C PRO A 866 5.89 12.24 36.50
N THR A 867 5.40 12.53 35.29
CA THR A 867 5.23 11.59 34.17
C THR A 867 6.41 11.60 33.19
N THR A 868 7.58 12.04 33.65
CA THR A 868 8.85 11.92 32.91
C THR A 868 9.09 10.54 32.30
N GLY A 869 9.93 10.43 31.28
CA GLY A 869 10.49 9.11 30.97
C GLY A 869 11.64 9.16 29.96
N ILE A 870 12.47 8.11 30.02
CA ILE A 870 13.56 7.92 29.08
C ILE A 870 13.09 6.93 28.02
N LEU A 871 13.09 7.38 26.77
CA LEU A 871 12.78 6.57 25.61
C LEU A 871 14.05 6.05 24.97
N LEU A 872 14.09 4.74 24.74
CA LEU A 872 15.03 4.09 23.86
C LEU A 872 14.50 4.17 22.43
N ARG A 873 15.19 4.91 21.57
CA ARG A 873 14.98 4.88 20.13
C ARG A 873 15.69 3.66 19.56
N THR A 874 14.88 2.75 19.04
CA THR A 874 15.33 1.60 18.25
C THR A 874 15.13 1.89 16.77
N THR A 875 15.53 0.96 15.90
CA THR A 875 15.31 1.11 14.46
C THR A 875 13.84 1.21 14.08
N GLY A 876 12.90 0.67 14.88
CA GLY A 876 11.49 0.60 14.51
C GLY A 876 10.46 1.03 15.55
N ALA A 877 10.90 1.42 16.75
CA ALA A 877 10.01 1.82 17.83
C ALA A 877 10.70 2.72 18.85
N LEU A 878 9.88 3.50 19.56
CA LEU A 878 10.24 4.10 20.84
C LEU A 878 9.84 3.15 21.96
N VAL A 879 10.78 2.81 22.83
CA VAL A 879 10.58 1.92 23.97
C VAL A 879 10.83 2.69 25.26
N ALA A 880 9.84 2.76 26.14
CA ALA A 880 9.96 3.34 27.45
C ALA A 880 10.87 2.51 28.37
N LEU A 881 11.81 3.16 29.05
CA LEU A 881 12.66 2.57 30.08
C LEU A 881 12.06 2.84 31.47
N SER A 882 10.87 2.29 31.72
CA SER A 882 10.08 2.55 32.94
C SER A 882 10.78 2.12 34.23
N ASP A 883 11.68 1.14 34.16
CA ASP A 883 12.53 0.72 35.28
C ASP A 883 13.50 1.82 35.72
N LEU A 884 14.02 2.59 34.77
CA LEU A 884 14.96 3.68 35.04
C LEU A 884 14.25 4.89 35.65
N GLU A 885 13.11 5.26 35.09
CA GLU A 885 12.28 6.39 35.51
C GLU A 885 11.83 6.29 36.98
N ARG A 886 11.45 5.09 37.44
CA ARG A 886 11.00 4.89 38.82
C ARG A 886 12.02 5.37 39.86
N THR A 887 13.31 5.33 39.51
CA THR A 887 14.40 5.75 40.40
C THR A 887 14.69 7.25 40.30
N LEU A 888 14.65 7.83 39.09
CA LEU A 888 14.98 9.23 38.84
C LEU A 888 14.10 9.78 37.70
N PRO A 889 13.10 10.62 38.02
CA PRO A 889 12.25 11.27 37.03
C PRO A 889 13.09 12.16 36.13
N CYS A 890 13.31 11.76 34.89
CA CYS A 890 13.98 12.59 33.89
C CYS A 890 13.47 12.19 32.51
N HIS A 891 13.53 13.15 31.59
CA HIS A 891 13.18 12.90 30.20
C HIS A 891 14.44 12.58 29.43
N GLY A 892 14.32 11.76 28.41
CA GLY A 892 15.44 11.53 27.54
C GLY A 892 15.12 10.70 26.33
N LEU A 893 15.92 10.87 25.30
CA LEU A 893 15.92 10.01 24.14
C LEU A 893 17.33 9.46 23.98
N VAL A 894 17.47 8.14 24.06
CA VAL A 894 18.75 7.45 23.91
C VAL A 894 18.65 6.41 22.80
N TRP A 895 19.71 6.22 22.03
CA TRP A 895 19.80 5.18 21.00
C TRP A 895 21.20 4.58 20.91
N PRO A 896 21.31 3.26 20.71
CA PRO A 896 22.58 2.60 20.50
C PRO A 896 23.11 2.88 19.08
N ALA A 897 24.44 2.93 18.95
CA ALA A 897 25.12 3.02 17.66
C ALA A 897 24.97 1.74 16.83
N SER A 898 24.76 0.60 17.49
CA SER A 898 24.55 -0.72 16.88
C SER A 898 23.62 -1.54 17.79
N GLY A 899 22.37 -1.77 17.38
CA GLY A 899 21.45 -2.69 18.08
C GLY A 899 20.04 -2.15 18.35
N GLN A 900 19.17 -3.01 18.91
CA GLN A 900 17.77 -2.70 19.26
C GLN A 900 17.50 -2.65 20.76
N GLU A 901 18.38 -3.19 21.61
CA GLU A 901 18.20 -3.22 23.07
C GLU A 901 19.43 -2.71 23.80
N LEU A 902 19.22 -2.09 24.96
CA LEU A 902 20.30 -1.70 25.87
C LEU A 902 20.74 -2.90 26.71
N HIS A 903 22.03 -3.23 26.66
CA HIS A 903 22.60 -4.18 27.61
C HIS A 903 22.69 -3.58 29.02
N ALA A 904 22.91 -4.41 30.04
CA ALA A 904 22.86 -4.00 31.45
C ALA A 904 23.82 -2.84 31.79
N GLU A 905 25.04 -2.86 31.24
CA GLU A 905 26.00 -1.76 31.42
C GLU A 905 25.53 -0.46 30.77
N GLN A 906 24.99 -0.53 29.54
CA GLN A 906 24.38 0.64 28.88
C GLN A 906 23.23 1.23 29.69
N ARG A 907 22.33 0.39 30.24
CA ARG A 907 21.26 0.84 31.14
C ARG A 907 21.83 1.56 32.37
N ARG A 908 22.89 1.02 32.97
CA ARG A 908 23.58 1.65 34.11
C ARG A 908 24.19 3.00 33.75
N LEU A 909 24.76 3.14 32.55
CA LEU A 909 25.30 4.42 32.07
C LEU A 909 24.20 5.48 31.90
N VAL A 910 23.03 5.10 31.38
CA VAL A 910 21.86 5.98 31.28
C VAL A 910 21.39 6.42 32.67
N GLN A 911 21.31 5.50 33.64
CA GLN A 911 21.00 5.83 35.04
C GLN A 911 21.98 6.85 35.60
N LEU A 912 23.29 6.59 35.48
CA LEU A 912 24.34 7.47 36.01
C LEU A 912 24.27 8.89 35.40
N ALA A 913 23.92 9.00 34.12
CA ALA A 913 23.72 10.30 33.48
C ALA A 913 22.48 11.01 34.04
N GLY A 914 21.38 10.30 34.32
CA GLY A 914 20.25 10.83 35.06
C GLY A 914 20.63 11.35 36.46
N TRP A 915 21.43 10.58 37.22
CA TRP A 915 21.95 11.01 38.54
C TRP A 915 22.76 12.31 38.44
N ARG A 916 23.57 12.43 37.39
CA ARG A 916 24.39 13.63 37.14
C ARG A 916 23.54 14.88 36.91
N LEU A 917 22.41 14.79 36.21
CA LEU A 917 21.49 15.93 36.05
C LEU A 917 20.98 16.45 37.40
N TYR A 918 20.65 15.55 38.32
CA TYR A 918 20.22 15.97 39.65
C TYR A 918 21.36 16.51 40.52
N GLN A 919 22.59 16.03 40.34
CA GLN A 919 23.77 16.65 40.96
C GLN A 919 24.01 18.07 40.42
N GLN A 920 23.75 18.30 39.13
CA GLN A 920 23.77 19.63 38.56
C GLN A 920 22.64 20.49 39.09
N LEU A 921 21.45 19.92 39.32
CA LEU A 921 20.35 20.65 39.96
C LEU A 921 20.74 21.13 41.36
N VAL A 922 21.43 20.29 42.13
CA VAL A 922 22.02 20.66 43.42
C VAL A 922 22.99 21.85 43.25
N ALA A 923 23.88 21.80 42.25
CA ALA A 923 24.79 22.91 41.97
C ALA A 923 24.05 24.21 41.58
N VAL A 924 22.98 24.12 40.77
CA VAL A 924 22.14 25.28 40.40
C VAL A 924 21.48 25.91 41.63
N LEU A 925 21.10 25.11 42.62
CA LEU A 925 20.55 25.62 43.89
C LEU A 925 21.60 26.31 44.76
N ASP A 926 22.87 25.88 44.67
CA ASP A 926 24.00 26.47 45.41
C ASP A 926 24.59 27.72 44.72
N GLU A 927 24.45 27.83 43.40
CA GLU A 927 24.96 28.94 42.61
C GLU A 927 24.20 30.26 42.84
N ARG A 928 24.93 31.39 42.88
CA ARG A 928 24.36 32.75 42.80
C ARG A 928 23.97 33.11 41.36
N GLY A 929 23.22 32.22 40.69
CA GLY A 929 22.70 32.44 39.35
C GLY A 929 21.58 33.49 39.31
N SER A 930 20.94 33.65 38.14
CA SER A 930 19.73 34.48 38.03
C SER A 930 18.66 34.01 39.02
N ALA A 931 18.05 34.94 39.76
CA ALA A 931 17.02 34.63 40.75
C ALA A 931 15.88 33.76 40.19
N GLU A 932 15.52 33.97 38.93
CA GLU A 932 14.49 33.19 38.22
C GLU A 932 14.87 31.71 38.08
N ARG A 933 16.05 31.40 37.52
CA ARG A 933 16.53 30.02 37.39
C ARG A 933 16.63 29.29 38.73
N ALA A 934 17.10 29.97 39.77
CA ALA A 934 17.18 29.40 41.12
C ALA A 934 15.77 29.11 41.70
N GLU A 935 14.80 29.99 41.45
CA GLU A 935 13.42 29.78 41.87
C GLU A 935 12.76 28.62 41.13
N THR A 936 12.95 28.51 39.82
CA THR A 936 12.49 27.37 39.04
C THR A 936 13.13 26.07 39.52
N ALA A 937 14.43 26.08 39.84
CA ALA A 937 15.12 24.94 40.42
C ALA A 937 14.56 24.55 41.79
N ARG A 938 14.22 25.51 42.64
CA ARG A 938 13.56 25.27 43.93
C ARG A 938 12.19 24.62 43.74
N HIS A 939 11.35 25.16 42.86
CA HIS A 939 10.05 24.55 42.55
C HIS A 939 10.17 23.12 42.04
N TYR A 940 11.13 22.88 41.14
CA TYR A 940 11.40 21.54 40.62
C TYR A 940 11.85 20.58 41.73
N ALA A 941 12.83 21.00 42.53
CA ALA A 941 13.35 20.21 43.64
C ALA A 941 12.26 19.88 44.68
N SER A 942 11.42 20.84 45.05
CA SER A 942 10.28 20.63 45.96
C SER A 942 9.34 19.54 45.45
N ALA A 943 8.95 19.61 44.18
CA ALA A 943 8.03 18.65 43.58
C ALA A 943 8.66 17.24 43.50
N PHE A 944 9.93 17.14 43.13
CA PHE A 944 10.67 15.87 43.13
C PHE A 944 10.77 15.25 44.53
N VAL A 945 11.12 16.06 45.54
CA VAL A 945 11.23 15.61 46.93
C VAL A 945 9.88 15.10 47.45
N ALA A 946 8.79 15.80 47.14
CA ALA A 946 7.44 15.37 47.51
C ALA A 946 7.09 14.01 46.90
N LEU A 947 7.41 13.79 45.62
CA LEU A 947 7.21 12.50 44.95
C LEU A 947 8.07 11.39 45.59
N ALA A 948 9.35 11.67 45.88
CA ALA A 948 10.25 10.71 46.50
C ALA A 948 9.75 10.30 47.90
N TRP A 949 9.27 11.26 48.68
CA TRP A 949 8.64 11.01 49.97
C TRP A 949 7.36 10.18 49.84
N GLU A 950 6.50 10.51 48.88
CA GLU A 950 5.23 9.78 48.68
C GLU A 950 5.48 8.29 48.44
N ARG A 951 6.46 7.97 47.60
CA ARG A 951 6.82 6.59 47.21
C ARG A 951 7.46 5.77 48.32
N SER A 952 8.34 6.38 49.12
CA SER A 952 9.22 5.64 50.04
C SER A 952 8.95 5.90 51.52
N LYS A 953 8.26 7.00 51.83
CA LYS A 953 8.10 7.56 53.19
C LYS A 953 9.43 7.88 53.89
N GLN A 954 10.54 7.96 53.15
CA GLN A 954 11.87 8.31 53.66
C GLN A 954 12.66 9.09 52.60
N LEU A 955 13.25 10.22 52.95
CA LEU A 955 14.16 10.92 52.03
C LEU A 955 15.57 10.35 52.20
N GLN A 956 16.17 9.90 51.09
CA GLN A 956 17.54 9.41 51.06
C GLN A 956 18.28 9.91 49.81
N GLY A 957 19.62 9.90 49.86
CA GLY A 957 20.47 10.24 48.72
C GLY A 957 20.17 11.62 48.14
N THR A 958 20.02 11.69 46.82
CA THR A 958 19.75 12.93 46.07
C THR A 958 18.50 13.67 46.54
N ALA A 959 17.42 12.95 46.91
CA ALA A 959 16.20 13.59 47.38
C ALA A 959 16.43 14.33 48.70
N ALA A 960 17.15 13.71 49.65
CA ALA A 960 17.53 14.37 50.90
C ALA A 960 18.46 15.58 50.65
N GLU A 961 19.39 15.46 49.70
CA GLU A 961 20.34 16.51 49.35
C GLU A 961 19.66 17.75 48.75
N LEU A 962 18.68 17.53 47.86
CA LEU A 962 17.84 18.58 47.31
C LEU A 962 16.95 19.20 48.39
N ALA A 963 16.31 18.37 49.20
CA ALA A 963 15.45 18.83 50.28
C ALA A 963 16.20 19.74 51.28
N ARG A 964 17.47 19.46 51.56
CA ARG A 964 18.31 20.31 52.42
C ARG A 964 18.56 21.71 51.84
N ARG A 965 18.54 21.86 50.51
CA ARG A 965 18.83 23.12 49.80
C ARG A 965 17.61 23.93 49.43
N VAL A 966 16.43 23.34 49.52
CA VAL A 966 15.18 24.06 49.33
C VAL A 966 14.82 24.70 50.68
N PRO A 967 14.96 26.03 50.84
CA PRO A 967 14.57 26.69 52.07
C PRO A 967 13.05 26.62 52.24
N VAL A 968 12.60 26.34 53.45
CA VAL A 968 11.21 26.44 53.86
C VAL A 968 11.12 27.48 54.96
N GLU A 969 10.35 28.54 54.70
CA GLU A 969 10.21 29.65 55.62
C GLU A 969 9.74 29.17 57.01
N GLY A 970 10.51 29.50 58.05
CA GLY A 970 10.22 29.14 59.44
C GLY A 970 10.64 27.73 59.88
N VAL A 971 11.06 26.85 58.97
CA VAL A 971 11.44 25.45 59.30
C VAL A 971 12.90 25.15 58.96
N GLY A 972 13.56 26.02 58.19
CA GLY A 972 14.93 25.82 57.72
C GLY A 972 14.92 25.27 56.32
N SER A 973 15.08 23.95 56.17
CA SER A 973 15.04 23.26 54.88
C SER A 973 13.81 22.36 54.71
N LEU A 974 13.53 21.96 53.47
CA LEU A 974 12.51 20.97 53.17
C LEU A 974 12.85 19.60 53.79
N LEU A 975 14.13 19.29 54.00
CA LEU A 975 14.54 18.08 54.70
C LEU A 975 14.15 18.15 56.18
N ASP A 976 14.42 19.27 56.85
CA ASP A 976 14.05 19.49 58.25
C ASP A 976 12.53 19.38 58.44
N TRP A 977 11.75 19.80 57.43
CA TRP A 977 10.30 19.66 57.41
C TRP A 977 9.83 18.20 57.38
N TYR A 978 10.45 17.36 56.55
CA TYR A 978 10.10 15.93 56.47
C TYR A 978 10.68 15.09 57.64
N GLU A 979 11.90 15.39 58.11
CA GLU A 979 12.60 14.63 59.16
C GLU A 979 12.26 15.06 60.58
N GLY A 980 11.95 16.34 60.82
CA GLY A 980 11.71 16.93 62.14
C GLY A 980 10.43 16.45 62.84
N GLY A 981 9.88 15.30 62.45
CA GLY A 981 8.65 14.76 63.02
C GLY A 981 7.43 15.65 62.81
N HIS A 982 7.51 16.70 61.98
CA HIS A 982 6.36 17.54 61.63
C HIS A 982 5.38 16.82 60.70
N ALA A 983 5.77 15.65 60.18
CA ALA A 983 4.88 14.66 59.58
C ALA A 983 4.22 13.70 60.61
N ALA A 984 4.65 13.67 61.88
CA ALA A 984 4.12 12.79 62.94
C ALA A 984 4.47 13.20 64.41
N GLY A 985 4.08 14.41 64.88
CA GLY A 985 3.87 14.73 66.32
C GLY A 985 5.05 15.16 67.24
N ALA A 986 5.05 16.46 67.63
CA ALA A 986 5.36 17.11 68.94
C ALA A 986 6.80 17.45 69.46
N ALA A 987 6.96 18.74 69.83
CA ALA A 987 7.58 19.40 71.02
C ALA A 987 9.12 19.45 71.25
N GLU A 988 9.70 20.67 71.24
CA GLU A 988 10.31 21.31 72.44
C GLU A 988 10.51 22.84 72.27
N GLU A 989 10.76 23.49 73.40
CA GLU A 989 10.49 24.87 73.80
C GLU A 989 11.49 25.92 73.24
N VAL A 990 11.02 26.90 72.47
CA VAL A 990 11.79 28.12 72.16
C VAL A 990 10.98 29.34 72.56
N VAL A 991 11.46 30.00 73.61
CA VAL A 991 10.95 31.27 74.11
C VAL A 991 11.12 32.35 73.03
N ALA A 992 10.02 32.89 72.52
CA ALA A 992 10.03 34.02 71.59
C ALA A 992 9.62 35.32 72.30
N PRO A 993 10.21 36.46 71.88
CA PRO A 993 10.19 37.73 72.63
C PRO A 993 8.82 38.43 72.54
N PRO A 994 8.49 39.29 73.53
CA PRO A 994 7.21 39.98 73.55
C PRO A 994 7.17 41.10 72.51
N ASP A 995 5.96 41.32 72.02
CA ASP A 995 5.48 42.51 71.29
C ASP A 995 5.72 42.55 69.78
N ALA A 996 4.82 41.91 69.03
CA ALA A 996 4.43 42.35 67.69
C ALA A 996 2.89 42.52 67.60
N PRO A 997 2.38 43.58 66.95
CA PRO A 997 1.00 44.02 67.06
C PRO A 997 0.03 43.17 66.24
N VAL A 998 -1.15 42.92 66.81
CA VAL A 998 -2.21 42.06 66.27
C VAL A 998 -2.88 42.72 65.05
N VAL A 999 -2.62 42.17 63.85
CA VAL A 999 -3.38 42.42 62.62
C VAL A 999 -4.62 41.52 62.64
N ALA A 1000 -5.78 42.02 62.17
CA ALA A 1000 -7.02 41.28 62.08
C ALA A 1000 -6.81 39.96 61.30
N ARG A 1001 -7.00 38.82 61.99
CA ARG A 1001 -6.61 37.48 61.52
C ARG A 1001 -7.55 36.95 60.42
N ALA A 1002 -6.97 36.35 59.38
CA ALA A 1002 -7.64 35.91 58.15
C ALA A 1002 -8.40 34.56 58.24
N VAL A 1003 -9.10 34.29 59.33
CA VAL A 1003 -9.81 33.01 59.55
C VAL A 1003 -10.91 32.72 58.50
N PRO A 1004 -11.73 33.69 58.08
CA PRO A 1004 -12.80 33.42 57.10
C PRO A 1004 -12.27 32.89 55.76
N ASP A 1005 -11.17 33.46 55.27
CA ASP A 1005 -10.53 33.02 54.01
C ASP A 1005 -10.04 31.57 54.08
N LEU A 1006 -9.38 31.20 55.18
CA LEU A 1006 -8.96 29.82 55.41
C LEU A 1006 -10.15 28.86 55.41
N GLN A 1007 -11.23 29.24 56.09
CA GLN A 1007 -12.43 28.43 56.18
C GLN A 1007 -13.08 28.22 54.81
N ASP A 1008 -13.21 29.28 54.01
CA ASP A 1008 -13.85 29.22 52.69
C ASP A 1008 -13.03 28.36 51.72
N ARG A 1009 -11.70 28.51 51.71
CA ARG A 1009 -10.80 27.69 50.90
C ARG A 1009 -10.83 26.21 51.29
N LEU A 1010 -10.83 25.92 52.60
CA LEU A 1010 -10.98 24.56 53.13
C LEU A 1010 -12.35 23.96 52.77
N ALA A 1011 -13.44 24.72 52.87
CA ALA A 1011 -14.76 24.24 52.47
C ALA A 1011 -14.80 23.93 50.97
N GLY A 1012 -14.22 24.79 50.13
CA GLY A 1012 -14.12 24.58 48.68
C GLY A 1012 -13.26 23.36 48.30
N ALA A 1013 -12.32 22.95 49.14
CA ALA A 1013 -11.48 21.78 48.92
C ALA A 1013 -12.20 20.43 49.17
N PHE A 1014 -13.35 20.45 49.84
CA PHE A 1014 -14.17 19.27 50.12
C PHE A 1014 -15.60 19.48 49.63
N PRO A 1015 -15.88 19.31 48.33
CA PRO A 1015 -17.21 19.51 47.73
C PRO A 1015 -18.19 18.36 48.06
N LEU A 1016 -18.23 17.92 49.32
CA LEU A 1016 -19.13 16.88 49.81
C LEU A 1016 -20.46 17.52 50.23
N SER A 1017 -21.54 17.14 49.53
CA SER A 1017 -22.90 17.59 49.87
C SER A 1017 -23.22 17.33 51.35
N GLY A 1018 -23.42 18.41 52.10
CA GLY A 1018 -23.75 18.35 53.52
C GLY A 1018 -22.57 18.23 54.49
N LEU A 1019 -21.33 18.52 54.05
CA LEU A 1019 -20.19 18.78 54.94
C LEU A 1019 -20.08 20.29 55.22
N LEU A 1020 -20.13 20.67 56.49
CA LEU A 1020 -19.78 22.03 56.94
C LEU A 1020 -18.36 21.99 57.49
N VAL A 1021 -17.48 22.87 57.02
CA VAL A 1021 -16.12 23.02 57.56
C VAL A 1021 -16.07 24.36 58.30
N SER A 1022 -15.67 24.34 59.57
CA SER A 1022 -15.44 25.58 60.35
C SER A 1022 -14.02 25.63 60.89
N VAL A 1023 -13.43 26.82 60.95
CA VAL A 1023 -12.08 27.02 61.50
C VAL A 1023 -12.20 27.84 62.79
N VAL A 1024 -11.71 27.32 63.91
CA VAL A 1024 -11.80 27.97 65.22
C VAL A 1024 -10.42 28.25 65.78
N GLU A 1025 -10.17 29.50 66.15
CA GLU A 1025 -8.96 29.90 66.85
C GLU A 1025 -9.05 29.57 68.34
N VAL A 1026 -8.00 28.95 68.88
CA VAL A 1026 -7.81 28.78 70.33
C VAL A 1026 -6.45 29.32 70.74
N SER A 1027 -6.39 29.94 71.93
CA SER A 1027 -5.15 30.42 72.55
C SER A 1027 -4.80 29.60 73.79
N GLY A 1028 -3.50 29.39 74.04
CA GLY A 1028 -3.00 28.79 75.28
C GLY A 1028 -3.07 27.26 75.40
N GLY A 1029 -3.15 26.51 74.30
CA GLY A 1029 -3.15 25.04 74.31
C GLY A 1029 -1.99 24.42 73.52
N HIS A 1030 -1.30 23.42 74.09
CA HIS A 1030 -0.22 22.66 73.41
C HIS A 1030 -0.70 21.67 72.32
N ARG A 1031 -1.91 21.85 71.75
CA ARG A 1031 -2.48 20.95 70.73
C ARG A 1031 -3.15 21.73 69.60
N ALA A 1032 -2.94 21.28 68.37
CA ALA A 1032 -3.85 21.40 67.22
C ALA A 1032 -4.02 19.98 66.65
N ALA A 1033 -5.16 19.47 66.20
CA ALA A 1033 -6.55 19.93 66.18
C ALA A 1033 -7.41 18.64 66.24
N PRO A 1034 -8.25 18.39 67.26
CA PRO A 1034 -9.27 17.37 67.10
C PRO A 1034 -10.26 17.87 66.04
N VAL A 1035 -10.54 17.06 65.01
CA VAL A 1035 -11.82 17.23 64.29
C VAL A 1035 -12.87 16.69 65.24
N GLU A 1036 -13.63 17.58 65.88
CA GLU A 1036 -14.89 17.16 66.47
C GLU A 1036 -15.91 17.01 65.36
N LEU A 1037 -16.15 15.75 64.98
CA LEU A 1037 -17.24 15.38 64.10
C LEU A 1037 -18.53 15.32 64.93
N GLY A 1038 -19.22 16.46 65.02
CA GLY A 1038 -20.55 16.53 65.60
C GLY A 1038 -21.60 16.02 64.60
N SER A 1039 -22.54 15.20 65.05
CA SER A 1039 -23.71 14.74 64.27
C SER A 1039 -25.02 15.34 64.82
N GLU A 1040 -25.06 16.64 65.12
CA GLU A 1040 -26.26 17.25 65.71
C GLU A 1040 -27.35 17.58 64.67
N SER A 1041 -27.09 17.38 63.38
CA SER A 1041 -28.07 17.46 62.30
C SER A 1041 -27.62 16.52 61.17
N GLN A 1042 -28.46 16.19 60.19
CA GLN A 1042 -28.12 15.27 59.09
C GLN A 1042 -26.93 15.70 58.19
N ARG A 1043 -26.16 16.73 58.59
CA ARG A 1043 -24.96 17.25 57.95
C ARG A 1043 -23.72 16.92 58.79
N ALA A 1044 -22.65 16.47 58.15
CA ALA A 1044 -21.38 16.28 58.83
C ALA A 1044 -20.76 17.65 59.11
N HIS A 1045 -20.30 17.90 60.32
CA HIS A 1045 -19.57 19.13 60.66
C HIS A 1045 -18.12 18.77 61.00
N ALA A 1046 -17.17 19.29 60.24
CA ALA A 1046 -15.75 19.17 60.51
C ALA A 1046 -15.22 20.50 61.04
N GLN A 1047 -14.97 20.56 62.35
CA GLN A 1047 -14.37 21.73 62.98
C GLN A 1047 -12.85 21.58 63.05
N VAL A 1048 -12.12 22.50 62.43
CA VAL A 1048 -10.66 22.58 62.42
C VAL A 1048 -10.23 23.61 63.46
N VAL A 1049 -9.65 23.14 64.55
CA VAL A 1049 -9.17 24.00 65.64
C VAL A 1049 -7.72 24.41 65.39
N ILE A 1050 -7.48 25.68 65.07
CA ILE A 1050 -6.13 26.22 64.85
C ILE A 1050 -5.64 26.93 66.12
N ASN A 1051 -4.44 26.58 66.58
CA ASN A 1051 -3.81 27.29 67.68
C ASN A 1051 -3.28 28.63 67.16
N ALA A 1052 -3.90 29.72 67.59
CA ALA A 1052 -3.60 31.05 67.08
C ALA A 1052 -2.30 31.66 67.65
N ASP A 1053 -1.66 30.97 68.60
CA ASP A 1053 -0.35 31.31 69.15
C ASP A 1053 0.77 30.49 68.49
N HIS A 1054 0.44 29.53 67.61
CA HIS A 1054 1.43 28.73 66.88
C HIS A 1054 2.10 29.58 65.78
N PRO A 1055 3.45 29.64 65.68
CA PRO A 1055 4.14 30.52 64.73
C PRO A 1055 3.69 30.36 63.27
N LEU A 1056 3.42 29.13 62.81
CA LEU A 1056 2.87 28.87 61.47
C LEU A 1056 1.46 29.45 61.30
N CYS A 1057 0.59 29.30 62.31
CA CYS A 1057 -0.77 29.84 62.25
C CYS A 1057 -0.73 31.37 62.28
N VAL A 1058 0.12 31.96 63.12
CA VAL A 1058 0.33 33.42 63.15
C VAL A 1058 0.81 33.92 61.79
N ALA A 1059 1.80 33.27 61.17
CA ALA A 1059 2.31 33.63 59.85
C ALA A 1059 1.25 33.45 58.74
N ALA A 1060 0.51 32.35 58.75
CA ALA A 1060 -0.58 32.03 57.82
C ALA A 1060 -1.79 32.98 57.94
N LEU A 1061 -2.09 33.42 59.16
CA LEU A 1061 -3.19 34.34 59.46
C LEU A 1061 -2.81 35.80 59.21
N ALA A 1062 -1.53 36.15 59.35
CA ALA A 1062 -1.01 37.50 59.12
C ALA A 1062 -0.76 37.82 57.64
N SER A 1063 -0.53 36.82 56.78
CA SER A 1063 -0.24 37.04 55.35
C SER A 1063 -0.76 35.91 54.46
N GLY A 1064 -1.09 36.22 53.20
CA GLY A 1064 -1.20 35.21 52.15
C GLY A 1064 0.20 34.81 51.69
N GLY A 1065 0.49 33.52 51.55
CA GLY A 1065 1.85 33.04 51.23
C GLY A 1065 2.07 31.57 51.59
N PRO A 1066 3.33 31.07 51.56
CA PRO A 1066 3.66 29.67 51.79
C PRO A 1066 3.13 29.12 53.12
N ALA A 1067 3.18 29.93 54.20
CA ALA A 1067 2.66 29.54 55.50
C ALA A 1067 1.14 29.27 55.48
N ARG A 1068 0.36 30.05 54.71
CA ARG A 1068 -1.08 29.83 54.52
C ARG A 1068 -1.37 28.56 53.74
N GLU A 1069 -0.60 28.30 52.68
CA GLU A 1069 -0.75 27.07 51.89
C GLU A 1069 -0.42 25.82 52.71
N ILE A 1070 0.65 25.87 53.51
CA ILE A 1070 1.02 24.77 54.41
C ILE A 1070 -0.10 24.54 55.44
N LEU A 1071 -0.67 25.61 56.03
CA LEU A 1071 -1.78 25.48 56.97
C LEU A 1071 -3.04 24.90 56.32
N LEU A 1072 -3.36 25.28 55.08
CA LEU A 1072 -4.50 24.74 54.33
C LEU A 1072 -4.32 23.26 54.00
N LEU A 1073 -3.13 22.84 53.56
CA LEU A 1073 -2.83 21.44 53.25
C LEU A 1073 -2.92 20.57 54.51
N GLU A 1074 -2.39 21.05 55.63
CA GLU A 1074 -2.45 20.31 56.89
C GLU A 1074 -3.88 20.25 57.46
N ALA A 1075 -4.63 21.35 57.39
CA ALA A 1075 -6.04 21.37 57.75
C ALA A 1075 -6.86 20.41 56.85
N ALA A 1076 -6.56 20.34 55.56
CA ALA A 1076 -7.20 19.40 54.64
C ALA A 1076 -6.86 17.95 54.98
N ARG A 1077 -5.60 17.65 55.30
CA ARG A 1077 -5.19 16.32 55.79
C ARG A 1077 -6.00 15.90 57.02
N VAL A 1078 -6.18 16.81 57.97
CA VAL A 1078 -6.92 16.60 59.22
C VAL A 1078 -8.41 16.37 58.96
N VAL A 1079 -9.05 17.19 58.11
CA VAL A 1079 -10.44 16.99 57.67
C VAL A 1079 -10.61 15.63 56.97
N ALA A 1080 -9.70 15.28 56.05
CA ALA A 1080 -9.77 14.02 55.32
C ALA A 1080 -9.62 12.80 56.24
N GLN A 1081 -8.72 12.89 57.23
CA GLN A 1081 -8.53 11.85 58.24
C GLN A 1081 -9.77 11.71 59.15
N GLY A 1082 -10.36 12.82 59.57
CA GLY A 1082 -11.61 12.83 60.33
C GLY A 1082 -12.75 12.16 59.57
N LEU A 1083 -12.97 12.56 58.31
CA LEU A 1083 -13.97 11.96 57.44
C LEU A 1083 -13.78 10.44 57.30
N ARG A 1084 -12.53 9.98 57.13
CA ARG A 1084 -12.21 8.56 57.04
C ARG A 1084 -12.59 7.80 58.31
N VAL A 1085 -12.31 8.36 59.49
CA VAL A 1085 -12.72 7.77 60.78
C VAL A 1085 -14.24 7.73 60.92
N ALA A 1086 -14.96 8.70 60.34
CA ALA A 1086 -16.42 8.72 60.28
C ALA A 1086 -17.04 7.76 59.25
N GLY A 1087 -16.23 6.93 58.58
CA GLY A 1087 -16.70 6.05 57.50
C GLY A 1087 -17.12 6.81 56.23
N ARG A 1088 -16.64 8.03 56.03
CA ARG A 1088 -16.83 8.82 54.81
C ARG A 1088 -15.54 8.87 54.02
N GLU A 1089 -15.57 8.39 52.78
CA GLU A 1089 -14.39 8.48 51.92
C GLU A 1089 -14.13 9.93 51.49
N SER A 1090 -12.89 10.37 51.65
CA SER A 1090 -12.39 11.62 51.09
C SER A 1090 -10.95 11.43 50.65
N SER A 1091 -10.60 12.00 49.49
CA SER A 1091 -9.26 11.94 48.93
C SER A 1091 -8.49 13.20 49.30
N ILE A 1092 -7.41 13.03 50.06
CA ILE A 1092 -6.48 14.12 50.36
C ILE A 1092 -5.84 14.69 49.09
N GLY A 1093 -5.60 13.84 48.07
CA GLY A 1093 -5.05 14.28 46.79
C GLY A 1093 -5.98 15.22 46.03
N VAL A 1094 -7.29 14.96 46.08
CA VAL A 1094 -8.31 15.83 45.47
C VAL A 1094 -8.40 17.16 46.21
N ALA A 1095 -8.44 17.12 47.55
CA ALA A 1095 -8.43 18.34 48.36
C ALA A 1095 -7.18 19.19 48.10
N HIS A 1096 -6.01 18.57 47.95
CA HIS A 1096 -4.77 19.25 47.57
C HIS A 1096 -4.86 19.90 46.19
N GLN A 1097 -5.33 19.17 45.18
CA GLN A 1097 -5.49 19.71 43.82
C GLN A 1097 -6.46 20.90 43.79
N LEU A 1098 -7.57 20.83 44.53
CA LEU A 1098 -8.54 21.93 44.62
C LEU A 1098 -7.98 23.14 45.37
N LEU A 1099 -7.23 22.94 46.46
CA LEU A 1099 -6.55 24.03 47.16
C LEU A 1099 -5.49 24.73 46.29
N VAL A 1100 -4.77 23.95 45.47
CA VAL A 1100 -3.81 24.46 44.48
C VAL A 1100 -4.55 25.19 43.36
N GLY A 1101 -5.68 24.68 42.89
CA GLY A 1101 -6.51 25.33 41.87
C GLY A 1101 -7.06 26.68 42.32
N GLN A 1102 -7.56 26.76 43.57
CA GLN A 1102 -8.04 28.01 44.19
C GLN A 1102 -6.97 29.10 44.29
N ARG A 1103 -5.67 28.76 44.18
CA ARG A 1103 -4.56 29.73 44.16
C ARG A 1103 -4.52 30.55 42.85
N PHE A 1104 -5.04 29.97 41.78
CA PHE A 1104 -4.97 30.55 40.42
C PHE A 1104 -6.33 31.11 39.96
N ASP A 1105 -7.36 31.04 40.79
CA ASP A 1105 -8.68 31.57 40.49
C ASP A 1105 -8.75 33.05 40.91
N PRO A 1106 -8.83 34.01 39.96
CA PRO A 1106 -8.85 35.43 40.28
C PRO A 1106 -10.23 35.79 40.82
N THR A 1107 -10.39 35.74 42.14
CA THR A 1107 -11.51 36.37 42.86
C THR A 1107 -11.15 37.75 43.37
#